data_AF-A0A8S2SVC4-F1
#
_entry.id   AF-A0A8S2SVC4-F1
#
_cell.length_a   1.000
_cell.length_b   1.000
_cell.length_c   1.000
_cell.angle_alpha   90.00
_cell.angle_beta   90.00
_cell.angle_gamma   90.00
#
_symmetry.space_group_name_H-M   'P 1'
#
loop_
_entity.id
_entity.type
_entity.pdbx_description
1 polymer ?
#
loop_
_entity_poly.entity_id
_entity_poly.type
_entity_poly.pdbx_seq_one_letter_code
_entity_poly.pdbx_strand_id
1 'polypeptide(L)'
;MNTFLVSLDANNTLPIFSTLRNCIQHWSVIQNPKNCSVPILQSTIEKLTPGDFLSLYIHAQNAAILIEIDENLPNQPLISSWQVLLPTETITSSLEPHLSCFPVPIFRLSNRSQLLSRVHGELLVDFMSNTIEYSKSYKASYPFNETREVPISHYVCQWWITQFQGIQIDNSVNTSVAFKKKHRDQIRYKSTTFPFRRSGLWMTIKVVFHTILTKRLGTIGTIVYKLLITNFLTYFISTVQTSMGSRLSTHLLIHCLRKIARRLNKIEGLLSSIDSNDMNQWIQTVTEKIKKQIDRIAPNSNWQKCIRKNQKGNLSKIQLNVNLPETYQHPCTLLKAYLAKNYSNTLVKQSSYSYNYDSRASSSADCKDDTLPTVSSIINHDDDVIGIALTRIEIWVQSCLNEWLNHSLLSKKGYKCFENLQSFYEDYQHTALKFYYSENKSTDPIGYSRFILTSLTIIRLMHEKLCEDNRFERLKFHAVRIPHLLDLFEFLVLPNRDDMIRARDLYDYFRKFNDKSYPDLLSNIEAKNAFGIYFADQSSEMNETLKEIQDQVEQDKRDKIEEVNNAKEEYEQLMKKAHELMCECTLNLYFPKCKRCTIIKDADNLKVHIYECPIPPNRESALAVIFELQMPDEFRCYRDILWQFVSRPNPNTSNHMCEWLSASPHNTKLRRFNKSSNNCKVKLVSSTKSISQSHYSAPRQVMSTPLGDFFYENSLQVQISPTKTMEFKDECRTLTPELTDPDYKDLQFSIATTQCVQNRVIAEQSKCSLRLKLTQFIEFGSFRSGHRLQWWNLLSILELDSLSMDDESVAILITHALLQYGPMATDREAFICAWCPDAHQQLLEDHFVDELITRLDRHLQDCECNWQNEMMLVIITVIVMRVFTICNSTRKSQLTNLVLKCRNIGEKWIRLISESIQNSSSSTTDKMDDYRDKIAIIGVACILTFSIYTDC
;
A
#
# COMPACT_ATOMS: atom_id res chain seq x y z
N MET A 1 -19.38 -8.05 29.62
CA MET A 1 -19.98 -6.70 29.44
C MET A 1 -21.01 -6.41 30.53
N ASN A 2 -22.02 -7.27 30.74
CA ASN A 2 -23.03 -7.08 31.80
C ASN A 2 -22.39 -6.83 33.19
N THR A 3 -21.46 -7.70 33.62
CA THR A 3 -20.70 -7.53 34.88
C THR A 3 -19.96 -6.20 34.99
N PHE A 4 -19.40 -5.72 33.86
CA PHE A 4 -18.72 -4.43 33.82
C PHE A 4 -19.71 -3.26 34.00
N LEU A 5 -20.85 -3.29 33.29
CA LEU A 5 -21.88 -2.26 33.43
C LEU A 5 -22.48 -2.23 34.84
N VAL A 6 -22.61 -3.39 35.51
CA VAL A 6 -23.03 -3.46 36.92
C VAL A 6 -21.98 -2.85 37.85
N SER A 7 -20.69 -3.06 37.58
CA SER A 7 -19.59 -2.49 38.40
C SER A 7 -19.44 -0.95 38.29
N LEU A 8 -20.12 -0.31 37.33
CA LEU A 8 -20.06 1.14 37.16
C LEU A 8 -21.03 1.91 38.08
N ASP A 9 -22.15 1.31 38.52
CA ASP A 9 -23.15 2.01 39.35
C ASP A 9 -22.75 2.20 40.80
N ALA A 10 -21.83 1.38 41.31
CA ALA A 10 -21.33 1.53 42.69
C ALA A 10 -20.59 2.87 42.92
N ASN A 11 -20.32 3.66 41.87
CA ASN A 11 -19.44 4.83 41.90
C ASN A 11 -20.05 6.13 41.30
N ASN A 12 -21.37 6.38 41.38
CA ASN A 12 -22.05 7.59 40.84
C ASN A 12 -21.73 7.89 39.36
N THR A 13 -22.42 7.22 38.44
CA THR A 13 -22.23 7.43 36.99
C THR A 13 -23.50 7.90 36.28
N LEU A 14 -23.35 8.46 35.07
CA LEU A 14 -24.41 9.09 34.27
C LEU A 14 -25.68 8.21 34.17
N PRO A 15 -26.90 8.78 34.34
CA PRO A 15 -28.17 8.04 34.31
C PRO A 15 -28.35 7.16 33.06
N ILE A 16 -27.76 7.56 31.93
CA ILE A 16 -27.79 6.84 30.65
C ILE A 16 -27.21 5.42 30.68
N PHE A 17 -26.36 5.08 31.65
CA PHE A 17 -25.80 3.73 31.77
C PHE A 17 -26.80 2.70 32.31
N SER A 18 -27.86 3.14 32.99
CA SER A 18 -28.99 2.28 33.36
C SER A 18 -29.70 1.74 32.11
N THR A 19 -29.93 2.60 31.10
CA THR A 19 -30.50 2.21 29.81
C THR A 19 -29.63 1.19 29.06
N LEU A 20 -28.30 1.39 29.04
CA LEU A 20 -27.38 0.42 28.43
C LEU A 20 -27.37 -0.93 29.17
N ARG A 21 -27.48 -0.90 30.51
CA ARG A 21 -27.56 -2.11 31.32
C ARG A 21 -28.85 -2.87 31.03
N ASN A 22 -30.01 -2.21 31.08
CA ASN A 22 -31.30 -2.84 30.83
C ASN A 22 -31.31 -3.50 29.44
N CYS A 23 -30.82 -2.78 28.43
CA CYS A 23 -30.68 -3.31 27.08
C CYS A 23 -29.82 -4.58 27.02
N ILE A 24 -28.64 -4.58 27.67
CA ILE A 24 -27.74 -5.74 27.70
C ILE A 24 -28.31 -6.89 28.54
N GLN A 25 -29.02 -6.60 29.62
CA GLN A 25 -29.65 -7.62 30.46
C GLN A 25 -30.75 -8.34 29.67
N HIS A 26 -31.69 -7.60 29.08
CA HIS A 26 -32.74 -8.16 28.22
C HIS A 26 -32.15 -8.92 27.02
N TRP A 27 -31.14 -8.35 26.36
CA TRP A 27 -30.43 -9.02 25.28
C TRP A 27 -29.79 -10.33 25.75
N SER A 28 -29.11 -10.34 26.90
CA SER A 28 -28.44 -11.55 27.41
C SER A 28 -29.39 -12.68 27.79
N VAL A 29 -30.62 -12.35 28.22
CA VAL A 29 -31.66 -13.34 28.54
C VAL A 29 -32.11 -14.07 27.27
N ILE A 30 -32.40 -13.32 26.20
CA ILE A 30 -32.90 -13.90 24.93
C ILE A 30 -31.79 -14.61 24.16
N GLN A 31 -30.57 -14.08 24.19
CA GLN A 31 -29.43 -14.62 23.44
C GLN A 31 -28.84 -15.89 24.08
N ASN A 32 -29.31 -16.29 25.26
CA ASN A 32 -28.94 -17.57 25.87
C ASN A 32 -29.72 -18.71 25.16
N PRO A 33 -29.04 -19.69 24.54
CA PRO A 33 -29.71 -20.77 23.80
C PRO A 33 -30.76 -21.54 24.62
N LYS A 34 -30.56 -21.64 25.94
CA LYS A 34 -31.52 -22.32 26.84
C LYS A 34 -32.83 -21.56 27.04
N ASN A 35 -32.84 -20.27 26.75
CA ASN A 35 -33.95 -19.35 26.97
C ASN A 35 -34.54 -18.81 25.65
N CYS A 36 -34.04 -19.25 24.50
CA CYS A 36 -34.51 -18.80 23.19
C CYS A 36 -35.86 -19.47 22.87
N SER A 37 -36.95 -18.87 23.35
CA SER A 37 -38.31 -19.35 23.14
C SER A 37 -39.28 -18.18 22.97
N VAL A 38 -40.39 -18.43 22.27
CA VAL A 38 -41.42 -17.41 22.00
C VAL A 38 -41.97 -16.76 23.28
N PRO A 39 -42.30 -17.51 24.35
CA PRO A 39 -42.83 -16.89 25.59
C PRO A 39 -41.82 -15.98 26.29
N ILE A 40 -40.53 -16.33 26.27
CA ILE A 40 -39.47 -15.51 26.88
C ILE A 40 -39.22 -14.24 26.04
N LEU A 41 -39.26 -14.36 24.72
CA LEU A 41 -39.15 -13.21 23.81
C LEU A 41 -40.32 -12.23 24.01
N GLN A 42 -41.56 -12.74 24.02
CA GLN A 42 -42.77 -11.94 24.24
C GLN A 42 -42.74 -11.26 25.62
N SER A 43 -42.50 -12.02 26.70
CA SER A 43 -42.43 -11.45 28.05
C SER A 43 -41.30 -10.44 28.23
N THR A 44 -40.20 -10.57 27.49
CA THR A 44 -39.12 -9.57 27.50
C THR A 44 -39.51 -8.30 26.75
N ILE A 45 -40.19 -8.42 25.61
CA ILE A 45 -40.71 -7.27 24.84
C ILE A 45 -41.80 -6.54 25.63
N GLU A 46 -42.67 -7.24 26.35
CA GLU A 46 -43.70 -6.65 27.22
C GLU A 46 -43.11 -5.82 28.36
N LYS A 47 -41.98 -6.26 28.92
CA LYS A 47 -41.28 -5.57 30.02
C LYS A 47 -40.59 -4.26 29.60
N LEU A 48 -40.42 -3.99 28.30
CA LEU A 48 -39.77 -2.75 27.83
C LEU A 48 -40.64 -1.53 28.14
N THR A 49 -40.09 -0.54 28.83
CA THR A 49 -40.77 0.74 29.09
C THR A 49 -40.44 1.77 28.00
N PRO A 50 -41.19 2.89 27.90
CA PRO A 50 -40.83 3.98 26.99
C PRO A 50 -39.39 4.44 27.25
N GLY A 51 -38.59 4.52 26.20
CA GLY A 51 -37.16 4.84 26.26
C GLY A 51 -36.21 3.65 26.38
N ASP A 52 -36.73 2.42 26.50
CA ASP A 52 -35.93 1.19 26.51
C ASP A 52 -35.53 0.73 25.10
N PHE A 53 -34.43 -0.01 25.06
CA PHE A 53 -33.87 -0.62 23.86
C PHE A 53 -33.72 -2.13 24.05
N LEU A 54 -34.08 -2.90 23.03
CA LEU A 54 -33.79 -4.34 22.94
C LEU A 54 -32.95 -4.61 21.69
N SER A 55 -31.78 -5.19 21.88
CA SER A 55 -30.91 -5.62 20.78
C SER A 55 -30.93 -7.14 20.65
N LEU A 56 -30.83 -7.64 19.42
CA LEU A 56 -30.69 -9.06 19.09
C LEU A 56 -29.58 -9.23 18.04
N TYR A 57 -28.71 -10.22 18.22
CA TYR A 57 -27.72 -10.60 17.20
C TYR A 57 -28.06 -11.98 16.65
N ILE A 58 -28.61 -12.03 15.45
CA ILE A 58 -29.04 -13.25 14.80
C ILE A 58 -27.85 -13.84 14.03
N HIS A 59 -27.05 -14.65 14.72
CA HIS A 59 -25.82 -15.20 14.16
C HIS A 59 -26.07 -16.05 12.91
N ALA A 60 -27.09 -16.91 12.93
CA ALA A 60 -27.45 -17.80 11.83
C ALA A 60 -27.96 -17.07 10.58
N GLN A 61 -28.27 -15.78 10.68
CA GLN A 61 -28.68 -14.92 9.57
C GLN A 61 -27.72 -13.74 9.35
N ASN A 62 -26.57 -13.71 10.04
CA ASN A 62 -25.59 -12.61 9.93
C ASN A 62 -26.21 -11.20 10.09
N ALA A 63 -27.23 -11.07 10.94
CA ALA A 63 -28.02 -9.86 11.09
C ALA A 63 -28.06 -9.41 12.55
N ALA A 64 -28.25 -8.11 12.76
CA ALA A 64 -28.57 -7.55 14.06
C ALA A 64 -29.84 -6.71 13.95
N ILE A 65 -30.62 -6.72 15.03
CA ILE A 65 -31.85 -5.94 15.18
C ILE A 65 -31.70 -5.09 16.44
N LEU A 66 -32.11 -3.82 16.37
CA LEU A 66 -32.31 -2.95 17.51
C LEU A 66 -33.75 -2.44 17.48
N ILE A 67 -34.49 -2.83 18.50
CA ILE A 67 -35.86 -2.39 18.79
C ILE A 67 -35.78 -1.29 19.86
N GLU A 68 -36.51 -0.22 19.65
CA GLU A 68 -36.64 0.89 20.59
C GLU A 68 -38.11 1.18 20.85
N ILE A 69 -38.46 1.39 22.11
CA ILE A 69 -39.78 1.91 22.49
C ILE A 69 -39.66 3.43 22.56
N ASP A 70 -40.22 4.13 21.56
CA ASP A 70 -40.18 5.60 21.48
C ASP A 70 -40.83 6.22 22.73
N GLU A 71 -40.19 7.25 23.29
CA GLU A 71 -40.70 7.95 24.48
C GLU A 71 -41.97 8.73 24.19
N ASN A 72 -42.10 9.27 22.98
CA ASN A 72 -43.24 10.08 22.57
C ASN A 72 -44.40 9.20 22.08
N LEU A 73 -44.09 8.07 21.45
CA LEU A 73 -45.07 7.15 20.84
C LEU A 73 -44.81 5.71 21.28
N PRO A 74 -45.09 5.36 22.55
CA PRO A 74 -44.72 4.05 23.11
C PRO A 74 -45.45 2.85 22.49
N ASN A 75 -46.57 3.12 21.81
CA ASN A 75 -47.33 2.12 21.05
C ASN A 75 -46.83 1.92 19.61
N GLN A 76 -45.86 2.72 19.15
CA GLN A 76 -45.27 2.65 17.81
C GLN A 76 -43.74 2.47 17.90
N PRO A 77 -43.26 1.25 18.16
CA PRO A 77 -41.83 1.00 18.33
C PRO A 77 -41.04 1.25 17.04
N LEU A 78 -39.75 1.54 17.21
CA LEU A 78 -38.79 1.72 16.12
C LEU A 78 -37.93 0.45 15.98
N ILE A 79 -37.75 -0.03 14.75
CA ILE A 79 -36.89 -1.16 14.41
C ILE A 79 -35.81 -0.68 13.47
N SER A 80 -34.57 -1.03 13.79
CA SER A 80 -33.44 -0.90 12.87
C SER A 80 -32.73 -2.24 12.76
N SER A 81 -32.28 -2.58 11.55
CA SER A 81 -31.57 -3.83 11.31
C SER A 81 -30.40 -3.64 10.35
N TRP A 82 -29.32 -4.39 10.56
CA TRP A 82 -28.15 -4.30 9.70
C TRP A 82 -27.38 -5.62 9.60
N GLN A 83 -26.67 -5.78 8.49
CA GLN A 83 -25.72 -6.86 8.29
C GLN A 83 -24.48 -6.65 9.19
N VAL A 84 -24.02 -7.71 9.85
CA VAL A 84 -22.96 -7.60 10.88
C VAL A 84 -21.58 -7.91 10.33
N LEU A 85 -21.43 -9.02 9.61
CA LEU A 85 -20.19 -9.44 8.95
C LEU A 85 -20.36 -9.32 7.44
N LEU A 86 -19.29 -8.95 6.75
CA LEU A 86 -19.30 -8.84 5.29
C LEU A 86 -18.90 -10.19 4.65
N PRO A 87 -19.34 -10.45 3.40
CA PRO A 87 -18.88 -11.61 2.63
C PRO A 87 -17.36 -11.66 2.48
N THR A 88 -16.81 -12.86 2.32
CA THR A 88 -15.35 -13.07 2.14
C THR A 88 -14.83 -12.23 1.00
N GLU A 89 -15.48 -12.30 -0.16
CA GLU A 89 -15.10 -11.56 -1.35
C GLU A 89 -14.96 -10.06 -1.07
N THR A 90 -15.96 -9.46 -0.41
CA THR A 90 -15.95 -8.05 -0.01
C THR A 90 -14.80 -7.73 0.94
N ILE A 91 -14.47 -8.61 1.89
CA ILE A 91 -13.36 -8.37 2.83
C ILE A 91 -11.99 -8.52 2.13
N THR A 92 -11.87 -9.43 1.16
CA THR A 92 -10.61 -9.72 0.47
C THR A 92 -10.35 -8.84 -0.75
N SER A 93 -11.38 -8.27 -1.37
CA SER A 93 -11.26 -7.48 -2.62
C SER A 93 -10.76 -6.05 -2.40
N SER A 94 -10.84 -5.52 -1.17
CA SER A 94 -10.48 -4.13 -0.87
C SER A 94 -9.24 -4.02 0.00
N LEU A 95 -8.30 -3.17 -0.42
CA LEU A 95 -7.16 -2.73 0.39
C LEU A 95 -7.61 -1.77 1.51
N GLU A 96 -8.73 -1.07 1.33
CA GLU A 96 -9.31 -0.18 2.33
C GLU A 96 -10.30 -0.91 3.26
N PRO A 97 -10.32 -0.58 4.57
CA PRO A 97 -11.28 -1.15 5.50
C PRO A 97 -12.68 -0.61 5.24
N HIS A 98 -13.58 -1.49 4.78
CA HIS A 98 -15.00 -1.21 4.56
C HIS A 98 -15.65 -0.44 5.72
N LEU A 99 -16.49 0.54 5.39
CA LEU A 99 -17.17 1.42 6.34
C LEU A 99 -18.68 1.21 6.26
N SER A 100 -19.31 0.93 7.41
CA SER A 100 -20.77 1.05 7.54
C SER A 100 -21.11 2.37 8.24
N CYS A 101 -22.06 3.09 7.66
CA CYS A 101 -22.65 4.31 8.22
C CYS A 101 -23.87 3.95 9.06
N PHE A 102 -24.04 4.65 10.18
CA PHE A 102 -25.17 4.53 11.09
C PHE A 102 -25.66 5.95 11.45
N PRO A 103 -26.94 6.12 11.82
CA PRO A 103 -27.97 5.09 11.87
C PRO A 103 -28.33 4.53 10.48
N VAL A 104 -28.66 3.24 10.44
CA VAL A 104 -29.27 2.61 9.25
C VAL A 104 -30.75 3.03 9.16
N PRO A 105 -31.47 2.79 8.05
CA PRO A 105 -32.90 3.08 7.98
C PRO A 105 -33.66 2.53 9.19
N ILE A 106 -34.44 3.40 9.82
CA ILE A 106 -35.25 3.10 10.99
C ILE A 106 -36.70 2.98 10.53
N PHE A 107 -37.36 1.91 10.93
CA PHE A 107 -38.75 1.63 10.58
C PHE A 107 -39.63 1.76 11.80
N ARG A 108 -40.76 2.45 11.66
CA ARG A 108 -41.77 2.66 12.70
C ARG A 108 -42.94 1.73 12.49
N LEU A 109 -43.29 0.96 13.52
CA LEU A 109 -44.48 0.11 13.48
C LEU A 109 -45.74 0.90 13.81
N SER A 110 -46.86 0.46 13.23
CA SER A 110 -48.18 1.02 13.51
C SER A 110 -48.70 0.63 14.91
N ASN A 111 -48.33 -0.55 15.42
CA ASN A 111 -48.73 -1.02 16.75
C ASN A 111 -47.68 -1.97 17.37
N ARG A 112 -47.33 -1.73 18.63
CA ARG A 112 -46.43 -2.57 19.45
C ARG A 112 -46.90 -4.02 19.59
N SER A 113 -48.21 -4.29 19.56
CA SER A 113 -48.75 -5.65 19.64
C SER A 113 -48.28 -6.56 18.49
N GLN A 114 -47.86 -5.99 17.35
CA GLN A 114 -47.31 -6.76 16.24
C GLN A 114 -46.00 -7.47 16.61
N LEU A 115 -45.17 -6.88 17.47
CA LEU A 115 -43.95 -7.52 17.99
C LEU A 115 -44.25 -8.70 18.92
N LEU A 116 -45.44 -8.72 19.53
CA LEU A 116 -45.91 -9.79 20.41
C LEU A 116 -46.68 -10.88 19.67
N SER A 117 -46.89 -10.72 18.35
CA SER A 117 -47.49 -11.75 17.52
C SER A 117 -46.69 -13.06 17.63
N ARG A 118 -47.42 -14.16 17.83
CA ARG A 118 -46.83 -15.51 17.88
C ARG A 118 -46.03 -15.81 16.60
N VAL A 119 -46.51 -15.37 15.44
CA VAL A 119 -45.85 -15.60 14.14
C VAL A 119 -44.47 -14.92 14.08
N HIS A 120 -44.38 -13.64 14.47
CA HIS A 120 -43.10 -12.94 14.48
C HIS A 120 -42.15 -13.49 15.56
N GLY A 121 -42.70 -13.95 16.68
CA GLY A 121 -41.93 -14.63 17.73
C GLY A 121 -41.35 -15.97 17.27
N GLU A 122 -42.14 -16.81 16.59
CA GLU A 122 -41.69 -18.09 16.02
C GLU A 122 -40.62 -17.87 14.94
N LEU A 123 -40.80 -16.89 14.05
CA LEU A 123 -39.80 -16.54 13.04
C LEU A 123 -38.48 -16.07 13.66
N LEU A 124 -38.52 -15.22 14.69
CA LEU A 124 -37.30 -14.75 15.35
C LEU A 124 -36.55 -15.90 16.06
N VAL A 125 -37.27 -16.83 16.70
CA VAL A 125 -36.66 -18.01 17.33
C VAL A 125 -36.05 -18.95 16.28
N ASP A 126 -36.73 -19.13 15.15
CA ASP A 126 -36.23 -19.93 14.02
C ASP A 126 -34.98 -19.30 13.41
N PHE A 127 -34.99 -17.99 13.13
CA PHE A 127 -33.83 -17.27 12.64
C PHE A 127 -32.61 -17.33 13.56
N MET A 128 -32.82 -17.43 14.87
CA MET A 128 -31.73 -17.54 15.85
C MET A 128 -31.07 -18.93 15.83
N SER A 129 -31.79 -19.96 15.38
CA SER A 129 -31.38 -21.37 15.46
C SER A 129 -30.97 -21.94 14.10
N ASN A 130 -31.64 -21.52 13.03
CA ASN A 130 -31.51 -22.09 11.70
C ASN A 130 -31.05 -21.04 10.68
N THR A 131 -30.19 -21.46 9.74
CA THR A 131 -29.81 -20.66 8.57
C THR A 131 -30.78 -20.97 7.44
N ILE A 132 -31.39 -19.95 6.84
CA ILE A 132 -32.39 -20.14 5.78
C ILE A 132 -31.71 -20.42 4.45
N GLU A 133 -30.71 -19.60 4.13
CA GLU A 133 -29.97 -19.71 2.87
C GLU A 133 -28.48 -19.49 3.11
N TYR A 134 -27.69 -20.39 2.55
CA TYR A 134 -26.25 -20.26 2.43
C TYR A 134 -25.91 -19.69 1.05
N SER A 135 -24.86 -18.88 0.98
CA SER A 135 -24.23 -18.53 -0.29
C SER A 135 -23.88 -19.80 -1.07
N LYS A 136 -24.13 -19.81 -2.38
CA LYS A 136 -23.83 -20.96 -3.24
C LYS A 136 -22.43 -20.81 -3.83
N SER A 137 -21.62 -21.87 -3.77
CA SER A 137 -20.38 -21.98 -4.53
C SER A 137 -20.55 -23.00 -5.65
N TYR A 138 -20.02 -22.69 -6.84
CA TYR A 138 -20.09 -23.57 -8.00
C TYR A 138 -18.79 -24.38 -8.08
N LYS A 139 -18.92 -25.71 -8.06
CA LYS A 139 -17.81 -26.62 -8.37
C LYS A 139 -18.27 -27.56 -9.47
N ALA A 140 -17.53 -27.58 -10.59
CA ALA A 140 -17.89 -28.35 -11.78
C ALA A 140 -19.37 -28.12 -12.20
N SER A 141 -19.80 -26.86 -12.20
CA SER A 141 -21.16 -26.43 -12.59
C SER A 141 -22.31 -26.90 -11.70
N TYR A 142 -22.02 -27.53 -10.56
CA TYR A 142 -23.02 -27.93 -9.57
C TYR A 142 -23.00 -26.96 -8.36
N PRO A 143 -24.17 -26.46 -7.90
CA PRO A 143 -24.24 -25.56 -6.76
C PRO A 143 -24.13 -26.33 -5.44
N PHE A 144 -23.21 -25.90 -4.58
CA PHE A 144 -23.09 -26.38 -3.20
C PHE A 144 -23.33 -25.24 -2.22
N ASN A 145 -23.89 -25.55 -1.05
CA ASN A 145 -23.99 -24.59 0.05
C ASN A 145 -22.60 -24.31 0.61
N GLU A 146 -22.13 -23.08 0.47
CA GLU A 146 -20.84 -22.63 0.99
C GLU A 146 -20.98 -22.29 2.47
N THR A 147 -20.93 -23.32 3.31
CA THR A 147 -21.08 -23.20 4.77
C THR A 147 -19.96 -22.43 5.46
N ARG A 148 -18.89 -22.09 4.74
CA ARG A 148 -17.77 -21.26 5.23
C ARG A 148 -17.98 -19.77 5.00
N GLU A 149 -18.97 -19.40 4.19
CA GLU A 149 -19.35 -18.02 3.95
C GLU A 149 -20.34 -17.52 5.01
N VAL A 150 -20.43 -16.20 5.19
CA VAL A 150 -21.45 -15.61 6.07
C VAL A 150 -22.85 -15.86 5.49
N PRO A 151 -23.85 -16.20 6.32
CA PRO A 151 -25.24 -16.28 5.89
C PRO A 151 -25.75 -14.98 5.27
N ILE A 152 -26.75 -15.10 4.39
CA ILE A 152 -27.35 -13.96 3.70
C ILE A 152 -28.32 -13.25 4.66
N SER A 153 -28.07 -11.97 4.95
CA SER A 153 -28.83 -11.23 5.97
C SER A 153 -30.19 -10.67 5.53
N HIS A 154 -30.56 -10.82 4.25
CA HIS A 154 -31.74 -10.17 3.66
C HIS A 154 -33.06 -10.64 4.29
N TYR A 155 -33.14 -11.89 4.76
CA TYR A 155 -34.33 -12.42 5.41
C TYR A 155 -34.70 -11.64 6.67
N VAL A 156 -33.70 -11.19 7.42
CA VAL A 156 -33.92 -10.38 8.63
C VAL A 156 -33.94 -8.89 8.30
N CYS A 157 -32.94 -8.42 7.55
CA CYS A 157 -32.73 -6.99 7.32
C CYS A 157 -33.70 -6.35 6.33
N GLN A 158 -34.41 -7.17 5.54
CA GLN A 158 -35.36 -6.70 4.53
C GLN A 158 -36.69 -7.43 4.65
N TRP A 159 -36.71 -8.75 4.41
CA TRP A 159 -37.96 -9.50 4.29
C TRP A 159 -38.80 -9.48 5.57
N TRP A 160 -38.23 -9.81 6.73
CA TRP A 160 -38.96 -9.84 8.00
C TRP A 160 -39.55 -8.48 8.37
N ILE A 161 -38.82 -7.39 8.11
CA ILE A 161 -39.31 -6.03 8.34
C ILE A 161 -40.54 -5.72 7.48
N THR A 162 -40.55 -6.15 6.21
CA THR A 162 -41.70 -5.93 5.32
C THR A 162 -42.96 -6.73 5.69
N GLN A 163 -42.87 -7.70 6.62
CA GLN A 163 -44.03 -8.48 7.06
C GLN A 163 -44.92 -7.73 8.07
N PHE A 164 -44.46 -6.60 8.62
CA PHE A 164 -45.24 -5.80 9.57
C PHE A 164 -46.28 -4.92 8.84
N GLN A 165 -47.54 -4.99 9.27
CA GLN A 165 -48.63 -4.25 8.65
C GLN A 165 -48.55 -2.76 8.97
N GLY A 166 -48.54 -1.91 7.93
CA GLY A 166 -48.51 -0.46 8.07
C GLY A 166 -47.19 0.10 8.60
N ILE A 167 -46.08 -0.63 8.39
CA ILE A 167 -44.73 -0.16 8.75
C ILE A 167 -44.32 1.04 7.86
N GLN A 168 -43.74 2.07 8.46
CA GLN A 168 -43.30 3.28 7.76
C GLN A 168 -41.82 3.55 8.02
N ILE A 169 -41.13 4.18 7.07
CA ILE A 169 -39.77 4.65 7.30
C ILE A 169 -39.84 5.92 8.16
N ASP A 170 -39.10 5.95 9.26
CA ASP A 170 -39.01 7.12 10.13
C ASP A 170 -37.98 8.12 9.57
N ASN A 171 -38.44 9.31 9.19
CA ASN A 171 -37.59 10.37 8.63
C ASN A 171 -36.71 11.07 9.69
N SER A 172 -36.81 10.71 10.97
CA SER A 172 -35.95 11.20 12.07
C SER A 172 -34.46 10.83 11.94
N VAL A 173 -34.12 9.97 10.96
CA VAL A 173 -32.75 9.63 10.57
C VAL A 173 -31.94 10.87 10.14
N ASN A 174 -32.57 11.85 9.47
CA ASN A 174 -31.89 13.05 8.97
C ASN A 174 -31.45 14.03 10.08
N THR A 175 -32.02 13.92 11.28
CA THR A 175 -31.69 14.74 12.46
C THR A 175 -30.74 14.05 13.43
N SER A 176 -30.38 12.78 13.19
CA SER A 176 -29.56 11.97 14.09
C SER A 176 -28.06 12.11 13.83
N VAL A 177 -27.24 12.03 14.89
CA VAL A 177 -25.77 12.11 14.75
C VAL A 177 -25.23 10.89 14.02
N ALA A 178 -24.80 11.10 12.76
CA ALA A 178 -24.24 10.04 11.94
C ALA A 178 -22.84 9.61 12.40
N PHE A 179 -22.57 8.31 12.39
CA PHE A 179 -21.25 7.76 12.69
C PHE A 179 -20.88 6.56 11.82
N LYS A 180 -19.58 6.32 11.68
CA LYS A 180 -19.04 5.23 10.87
C LYS A 180 -18.38 4.15 11.72
N LYS A 181 -18.55 2.87 11.36
CA LYS A 181 -17.80 1.74 11.93
C LYS A 181 -16.99 1.05 10.84
N LYS A 182 -15.70 0.82 11.12
CA LYS A 182 -14.79 0.09 10.22
C LYS A 182 -14.95 -1.41 10.40
N HIS A 183 -15.28 -2.12 9.32
CA HIS A 183 -15.13 -3.56 9.19
C HIS A 183 -13.65 -3.85 8.99
N ARG A 184 -13.02 -4.47 9.98
CA ARG A 184 -11.62 -4.87 9.94
C ARG A 184 -11.51 -6.37 10.07
N ASP A 185 -12.46 -7.11 9.52
CA ASP A 185 -12.48 -8.56 9.60
C ASP A 185 -11.21 -9.15 8.95
N GLN A 186 -10.74 -10.29 9.45
CA GLN A 186 -9.57 -10.97 8.89
C GLN A 186 -9.90 -12.45 8.81
N ILE A 187 -10.11 -12.93 7.58
CA ILE A 187 -10.48 -14.30 7.31
C ILE A 187 -9.19 -15.10 7.23
N ARG A 188 -8.91 -15.89 8.27
CA ARG A 188 -7.74 -16.77 8.32
C ARG A 188 -8.17 -18.22 8.31
N TYR A 189 -7.53 -19.02 7.47
CA TYR A 189 -7.82 -20.43 7.31
C TYR A 189 -6.50 -21.23 7.32
N LYS A 190 -6.39 -22.23 8.19
CA LYS A 190 -5.34 -23.25 8.14
C LYS A 190 -5.91 -24.58 8.62
N SER A 191 -6.41 -25.39 7.68
CA SER A 191 -6.92 -26.74 7.93
C SER A 191 -8.05 -26.83 8.99
N THR A 192 -8.94 -25.83 9.06
CA THR A 192 -10.10 -25.81 9.97
C THR A 192 -11.42 -25.81 9.20
N THR A 193 -12.50 -26.35 9.77
CA THR A 193 -13.83 -26.38 9.12
C THR A 193 -14.43 -24.99 8.91
N PHE A 194 -14.24 -24.08 9.88
CA PHE A 194 -14.67 -22.69 9.80
C PHE A 194 -13.46 -21.74 9.80
N PRO A 195 -13.49 -20.65 9.01
CA PRO A 195 -12.45 -19.64 9.05
C PRO A 195 -12.52 -18.84 10.36
N PHE A 196 -11.35 -18.41 10.85
CA PHE A 196 -11.32 -17.40 11.92
C PHE A 196 -11.86 -16.08 11.36
N ARG A 197 -12.84 -15.49 12.06
CA ARG A 197 -13.40 -14.16 11.79
C ARG A 197 -13.48 -13.36 13.07
N ARG A 198 -13.57 -12.03 12.94
CA ARG A 198 -13.83 -11.16 14.09
C ARG A 198 -15.25 -11.32 14.59
N SER A 199 -15.43 -11.20 15.90
CA SER A 199 -16.73 -11.38 16.55
C SER A 199 -17.77 -10.38 16.03
N GLY A 200 -18.81 -10.90 15.37
CA GLY A 200 -19.99 -10.13 14.97
C GLY A 200 -20.74 -9.57 16.18
N LEU A 201 -20.89 -10.36 17.25
CA LEU A 201 -21.48 -9.91 18.52
C LEU A 201 -20.79 -8.66 19.07
N TRP A 202 -19.45 -8.62 19.04
CA TRP A 202 -18.71 -7.42 19.47
C TRP A 202 -18.94 -6.22 18.54
N MET A 203 -19.14 -6.44 17.23
CA MET A 203 -19.53 -5.38 16.32
C MET A 203 -20.91 -4.82 16.67
N THR A 204 -21.89 -5.70 16.92
CA THR A 204 -23.25 -5.33 17.29
C THR A 204 -23.27 -4.51 18.59
N ILE A 205 -22.58 -4.96 19.65
CA ILE A 205 -22.47 -4.21 20.92
C ILE A 205 -21.94 -2.79 20.69
N LYS A 206 -20.90 -2.64 19.85
CA LYS A 206 -20.31 -1.34 19.54
C LYS A 206 -21.25 -0.43 18.76
N VAL A 207 -22.11 -0.97 17.90
CA VAL A 207 -23.10 -0.20 17.13
C VAL A 207 -24.23 0.23 18.06
N VAL A 208 -24.79 -0.70 18.83
CA VAL A 208 -25.90 -0.45 19.77
C VAL A 208 -25.52 0.59 20.80
N PHE A 209 -24.37 0.44 21.48
CA PHE A 209 -23.94 1.41 22.49
C PHE A 209 -23.70 2.79 21.90
N HIS A 210 -23.14 2.84 20.69
CA HIS A 210 -22.89 4.13 20.05
C HIS A 210 -24.21 4.80 19.66
N THR A 211 -25.17 4.03 19.12
CA THR A 211 -26.51 4.51 18.73
C THR A 211 -27.28 5.04 19.94
N ILE A 212 -27.36 4.27 21.03
CA ILE A 212 -28.08 4.69 22.24
C ILE A 212 -27.45 5.96 22.83
N LEU A 213 -26.11 6.02 22.91
CA LEU A 213 -25.41 7.17 23.48
C LEU A 213 -25.53 8.41 22.60
N THR A 214 -25.42 8.29 21.27
CA THR A 214 -25.58 9.45 20.36
C THR A 214 -27.02 9.92 20.27
N LYS A 215 -28.00 9.02 20.39
CA LYS A 215 -29.42 9.38 20.43
C LYS A 215 -29.76 10.18 21.69
N ARG A 216 -29.15 9.82 22.83
CA ARG A 216 -29.46 10.39 24.14
C ARG A 216 -28.63 11.63 24.51
N LEU A 217 -27.41 11.72 23.99
CA LEU A 217 -26.45 12.77 24.34
C LEU A 217 -25.94 13.55 23.11
N GLY A 218 -26.54 13.36 21.94
CA GLY A 218 -26.10 13.99 20.70
C GLY A 218 -24.63 13.68 20.37
N THR A 219 -23.88 14.70 19.94
CA THR A 219 -22.47 14.58 19.54
C THR A 219 -21.57 14.15 20.69
N ILE A 220 -21.91 14.55 21.93
CA ILE A 220 -21.19 14.16 23.16
C ILE A 220 -21.27 12.65 23.38
N GLY A 221 -22.36 12.01 22.95
CA GLY A 221 -22.55 10.56 23.03
C GLY A 221 -21.42 9.75 22.38
N THR A 222 -20.79 10.28 21.33
CA THR A 222 -19.63 9.65 20.69
C THR A 222 -18.41 9.61 21.60
N ILE A 223 -18.20 10.64 22.42
CA ILE A 223 -17.08 10.71 23.37
C ILE A 223 -17.33 9.75 24.53
N VAL A 224 -18.54 9.76 25.09
CA VAL A 224 -18.95 8.83 26.15
C VAL A 224 -18.81 7.39 25.69
N TYR A 225 -19.22 7.07 24.47
CA TYR A 225 -19.04 5.75 23.87
C TYR A 225 -17.57 5.35 23.79
N LYS A 226 -16.70 6.23 23.26
CA LYS A 226 -15.26 5.95 23.11
C LYS A 226 -14.61 5.70 24.47
N LEU A 227 -15.00 6.47 25.49
CA LEU A 227 -14.48 6.32 26.85
C LEU A 227 -14.99 5.03 27.51
N LEU A 228 -16.29 4.73 27.38
CA LEU A 228 -16.91 3.50 27.91
C LEU A 228 -16.25 2.24 27.34
N ILE A 229 -16.05 2.18 26.02
CA ILE A 229 -15.38 1.04 25.38
C ILE A 229 -13.92 0.94 25.83
N THR A 230 -13.24 2.07 26.05
CA THR A 230 -11.85 2.07 26.53
C THR A 230 -11.78 1.57 27.97
N ASN A 231 -12.68 2.01 28.84
CA ASN A 231 -12.81 1.53 30.22
C ASN A 231 -13.12 0.03 30.28
N PHE A 232 -14.05 -0.46 29.44
CA PHE A 232 -14.36 -1.89 29.36
C PHE A 232 -13.14 -2.73 28.99
N LEU A 233 -12.34 -2.30 28.02
CA LEU A 233 -11.14 -3.03 27.61
C LEU A 233 -10.09 -3.06 28.73
N THR A 234 -9.91 -1.96 29.46
CA THR A 234 -9.01 -1.90 30.63
C THR A 234 -9.49 -2.84 31.73
N TYR A 235 -10.78 -2.80 32.07
CA TYR A 235 -11.40 -3.72 33.04
C TYR A 235 -11.18 -5.18 32.62
N PHE A 236 -11.47 -5.53 31.36
CA PHE A 236 -11.31 -6.88 30.86
C PHE A 236 -9.88 -7.39 30.97
N ILE A 237 -8.88 -6.58 30.61
CA ILE A 237 -7.46 -6.93 30.76
C ILE A 237 -7.10 -7.12 32.23
N SER A 238 -7.55 -6.22 33.11
CA SER A 238 -7.32 -6.32 34.56
C SER A 238 -7.89 -7.62 35.14
N THR A 239 -9.11 -7.99 34.74
CA THR A 239 -9.76 -9.22 35.22
C THR A 239 -9.01 -10.46 34.72
N VAL A 240 -8.68 -10.53 33.43
CA VAL A 240 -7.91 -11.67 32.86
C VAL A 240 -6.56 -11.83 33.58
N GLN A 241 -5.88 -10.74 33.92
CA GLN A 241 -4.58 -10.76 34.58
C GLN A 241 -4.65 -11.17 36.06
N THR A 242 -5.81 -11.01 36.72
CA THR A 242 -5.98 -11.24 38.17
C THR A 242 -6.72 -12.53 38.51
N SER A 243 -7.66 -13.00 37.69
CA SER A 243 -8.61 -14.05 38.09
C SER A 243 -8.51 -15.38 37.34
N MET A 244 -7.70 -15.49 36.28
CA MET A 244 -7.77 -16.65 35.36
C MET A 244 -6.57 -17.60 35.41
N GLY A 245 -5.57 -17.41 36.28
CA GLY A 245 -4.37 -18.26 36.36
C GLY A 245 -3.45 -18.24 35.13
N SER A 246 -3.94 -17.80 33.97
CA SER A 246 -3.21 -17.57 32.73
C SER A 246 -2.82 -16.09 32.60
N ARG A 247 -1.53 -15.77 32.66
CA ARG A 247 -1.05 -14.43 32.32
C ARG A 247 -1.11 -14.23 30.82
N LEU A 248 -1.64 -13.10 30.36
CA LEU A 248 -1.49 -12.68 28.96
C LEU A 248 0.00 -12.61 28.64
N SER A 249 0.40 -13.02 27.43
CA SER A 249 1.80 -12.88 27.01
C SER A 249 2.21 -11.40 27.08
N THR A 250 3.44 -11.15 27.51
CA THR A 250 3.96 -9.78 27.69
C THR A 250 3.80 -8.94 26.42
N HIS A 251 4.00 -9.54 25.24
CA HIS A 251 3.79 -8.90 23.95
C HIS A 251 2.33 -8.50 23.69
N LEU A 252 1.38 -9.39 23.97
CA LEU A 252 -0.05 -9.12 23.78
C LEU A 252 -0.53 -8.05 24.76
N LEU A 253 -0.08 -8.11 26.02
CA LEU A 253 -0.37 -7.13 27.05
C LEU A 253 0.12 -5.73 26.64
N ILE A 254 1.38 -5.60 26.22
CA ILE A 254 1.95 -4.34 25.73
C ILE A 254 1.15 -3.80 24.53
N HIS A 255 0.77 -4.67 23.59
CA HIS A 255 -0.01 -4.25 22.43
C HIS A 255 -1.41 -3.73 22.80
N CYS A 256 -2.07 -4.38 23.76
CA CYS A 256 -3.35 -3.94 24.30
C CYS A 256 -3.24 -2.60 25.03
N LEU A 257 -2.22 -2.43 25.89
CA LEU A 257 -1.97 -1.17 26.60
C LEU A 257 -1.67 -0.01 25.64
N ARG A 258 -0.85 -0.22 24.60
CA ARG A 258 -0.61 0.78 23.55
C ARG A 258 -1.89 1.20 22.83
N LYS A 259 -2.81 0.27 22.57
CA LYS A 259 -4.11 0.56 21.94
C LYS A 259 -5.01 1.38 22.84
N ILE A 260 -5.05 1.09 24.14
CA ILE A 260 -5.82 1.85 25.13
C ILE A 260 -5.27 3.28 25.25
N ALA A 261 -3.95 3.42 25.37
CA ALA A 261 -3.26 4.70 25.44
C ALA A 261 -3.54 5.60 24.22
N ARG A 262 -3.40 5.06 23.00
CA ARG A 262 -3.72 5.79 21.76
C ARG A 262 -5.19 6.23 21.71
N ARG A 263 -6.12 5.46 22.31
CA ARG A 263 -7.53 5.84 22.39
C ARG A 263 -7.76 6.98 23.38
N LEU A 264 -7.10 6.96 24.53
CA LEU A 264 -7.16 8.06 25.51
C LEU A 264 -6.68 9.37 24.91
N ASN A 265 -5.53 9.39 24.22
CA ASN A 265 -5.05 10.61 23.56
C ASN A 265 -6.00 11.14 22.48
N LYS A 266 -6.65 10.23 21.73
CA LYS A 266 -7.66 10.63 20.73
C LYS A 266 -8.94 11.18 21.35
N ILE A 267 -9.25 10.77 22.58
CA ILE A 267 -10.38 11.31 23.35
C ILE A 267 -9.99 12.70 23.88
N GLU A 268 -8.77 12.86 24.40
CA GLU A 268 -8.24 14.13 24.93
C GLU A 268 -8.28 15.26 23.88
N GLY A 269 -7.90 14.98 22.63
CA GLY A 269 -7.99 15.95 21.52
C GLY A 269 -9.41 16.30 21.05
N LEU A 270 -10.46 15.57 21.49
CA LEU A 270 -11.87 15.91 21.21
C LEU A 270 -12.50 16.73 22.34
N LEU A 271 -11.88 16.77 23.52
CA LEU A 271 -12.40 17.46 24.71
C LEU A 271 -12.13 18.97 24.70
N SER A 272 -11.19 19.45 23.88
CA SER A 272 -10.88 20.88 23.72
C SER A 272 -11.97 21.69 23.01
N SER A 273 -13.14 21.10 22.74
CA SER A 273 -14.23 21.68 21.94
C SER A 273 -15.60 21.69 22.64
N ILE A 274 -15.66 21.42 23.96
CA ILE A 274 -16.94 21.23 24.69
C ILE A 274 -16.98 22.08 25.98
N ASP A 275 -17.98 22.96 26.08
CA ASP A 275 -18.17 23.94 27.17
C ASP A 275 -18.96 23.44 28.41
N SER A 276 -19.35 22.16 28.50
CA SER A 276 -20.19 21.67 29.61
C SER A 276 -19.39 21.16 30.83
N ASN A 277 -19.54 21.79 32.00
CA ASN A 277 -18.73 21.53 33.21
C ASN A 277 -18.90 20.12 33.82
N ASP A 278 -20.12 19.60 33.97
CA ASP A 278 -20.37 18.33 34.70
C ASP A 278 -19.91 17.08 33.92
N MET A 279 -20.11 17.08 32.60
CA MET A 279 -19.63 15.99 31.73
C MET A 279 -18.11 15.96 31.64
N ASN A 280 -17.47 17.14 31.62
CA ASN A 280 -16.01 17.25 31.62
C ASN A 280 -15.40 16.67 32.90
N GLN A 281 -16.01 16.90 34.07
CA GLN A 281 -15.58 16.31 35.34
C GLN A 281 -15.69 14.78 35.37
N TRP A 282 -16.81 14.23 34.87
CA TRP A 282 -16.98 12.77 34.75
C TRP A 282 -15.95 12.14 33.79
N ILE A 283 -15.72 12.76 32.64
CA ILE A 283 -14.73 12.30 31.65
C ILE A 283 -13.32 12.30 32.24
N GLN A 284 -12.93 13.35 32.96
CA GLN A 284 -11.63 13.42 33.64
C GLN A 284 -11.49 12.32 34.70
N THR A 285 -12.50 12.14 35.54
CA THR A 285 -12.49 11.12 36.61
C THR A 285 -12.37 9.70 36.05
N VAL A 286 -13.12 9.38 34.99
CA VAL A 286 -13.02 8.06 34.33
C VAL A 286 -11.68 7.88 33.63
N THR A 287 -11.14 8.94 33.00
CA THR A 287 -9.82 8.91 32.37
C THR A 287 -8.72 8.65 33.39
N GLU A 288 -8.77 9.28 34.56
CA GLU A 288 -7.86 9.02 35.68
C GLU A 288 -8.00 7.61 36.23
N LYS A 289 -9.23 7.10 36.38
CA LYS A 289 -9.49 5.71 36.79
C LYS A 289 -8.84 4.72 35.83
N ILE A 290 -8.95 4.95 34.52
CA ILE A 290 -8.29 4.12 33.50
C ILE A 290 -6.77 4.21 33.62
N LYS A 291 -6.20 5.42 33.78
CA LYS A 291 -4.75 5.62 33.96
C LYS A 291 -4.24 4.85 35.18
N LYS A 292 -4.91 5.00 36.35
CA LYS A 292 -4.58 4.27 37.59
C LYS A 292 -4.67 2.75 37.42
N GLN A 293 -5.65 2.23 36.67
CA GLN A 293 -5.73 0.79 36.39
C GLN A 293 -4.60 0.31 35.47
N ILE A 294 -4.21 1.09 34.47
CA ILE A 294 -3.07 0.76 33.61
C ILE A 294 -1.78 0.71 34.42
N ASP A 295 -1.56 1.67 35.32
CA ASP A 295 -0.37 1.72 36.18
C ASP A 295 -0.30 0.50 37.12
N ARG A 296 -1.45 -0.02 37.58
CA ARG A 296 -1.52 -1.27 38.35
C ARG A 296 -1.24 -2.51 37.50
N ILE A 297 -1.67 -2.53 36.25
CA ILE A 297 -1.44 -3.66 35.32
C ILE A 297 0.03 -3.72 34.88
N ALA A 298 0.70 -2.58 34.75
CA ALA A 298 2.09 -2.49 34.27
C ALA A 298 2.89 -1.37 34.98
N PRO A 299 3.27 -1.58 36.26
CA PRO A 299 4.05 -0.59 37.02
C PRO A 299 5.40 -0.30 36.32
N ASN A 300 5.82 0.96 36.31
CA ASN A 300 7.10 1.47 35.79
C ASN A 300 7.34 1.41 34.26
N SER A 301 6.30 1.24 33.45
CA SER A 301 6.47 1.23 31.99
C SER A 301 6.40 2.65 31.38
N ASN A 302 7.47 3.08 30.69
CA ASN A 302 7.62 4.39 30.00
C ASN A 302 6.67 4.60 28.78
N TRP A 303 5.54 3.88 28.70
CA TRP A 303 4.67 3.84 27.52
C TRP A 303 4.02 5.19 27.19
N GLN A 304 3.75 6.03 28.20
CA GLN A 304 3.17 7.37 28.01
C GLN A 304 4.12 8.30 27.26
N LYS A 305 5.44 8.21 27.51
CA LYS A 305 6.47 9.01 26.82
C LYS A 305 6.62 8.60 25.35
N CYS A 306 6.56 7.30 25.05
CA CYS A 306 6.69 6.80 23.68
C CYS A 306 5.52 7.17 22.77
N ILE A 307 4.32 7.42 23.32
CA ILE A 307 3.14 7.79 22.53
C ILE A 307 3.07 9.31 22.29
N ARG A 308 3.53 10.13 23.25
CA ARG A 308 3.67 11.59 23.05
C ARG A 308 4.71 11.93 21.97
N LYS A 309 5.80 11.15 21.83
CA LYS A 309 6.79 11.35 20.77
C LYS A 309 6.24 11.12 19.35
N ASN A 310 5.32 10.17 19.16
CA ASN A 310 4.81 9.83 17.82
C ASN A 310 3.56 10.61 17.38
N GLN A 311 3.00 11.49 18.23
CA GLN A 311 1.89 12.39 17.85
C GLN A 311 2.35 13.83 17.59
N LYS A 312 3.56 14.22 18.05
CA LYS A 312 4.23 15.47 17.68
C LYS A 312 5.22 15.32 16.52
N GLY A 313 5.15 14.20 15.81
CA GLY A 313 5.97 13.93 14.62
C GLY A 313 5.39 14.55 13.35
N ASN A 314 4.91 15.79 13.43
CA ASN A 314 4.67 16.68 12.30
C ASN A 314 5.14 18.09 12.74
N LEU A 315 6.19 18.59 12.08
CA LEU A 315 6.60 19.99 11.93
C LEU A 315 7.07 20.83 13.12
N SER A 316 7.37 20.29 14.30
CA SER A 316 8.02 21.11 15.35
C SER A 316 9.22 20.40 15.95
N LYS A 317 10.38 20.52 15.28
CA LYS A 317 11.74 20.50 15.86
C LYS A 317 12.80 20.43 14.76
N ILE A 318 12.92 21.52 14.00
CA ILE A 318 14.22 21.86 13.43
C ILE A 318 14.91 22.71 14.49
N GLN A 319 15.67 22.06 15.38
CA GLN A 319 16.79 22.74 16.02
C GLN A 319 17.99 22.48 15.12
N LEU A 320 18.20 23.38 14.16
CA LEU A 320 19.44 23.48 13.40
C LEU A 320 20.57 23.76 14.40
N ASN A 321 21.29 22.71 14.78
CA ASN A 321 22.55 22.86 15.49
C ASN A 321 23.63 22.99 14.41
N VAL A 322 23.86 24.24 13.97
CA VAL A 322 24.92 24.56 13.00
C VAL A 322 26.25 24.45 13.73
N ASN A 323 26.89 23.30 13.58
CA ASN A 323 28.32 23.13 13.77
C ASN A 323 28.80 22.12 12.72
N LEU A 324 29.21 22.65 11.57
CA LEU A 324 30.00 21.92 10.58
C LEU A 324 31.40 22.53 10.55
N PRO A 325 32.42 21.85 11.11
CA PRO A 325 33.76 21.91 10.58
C PRO A 325 33.89 20.87 9.46
N GLU A 326 34.28 21.35 8.28
CA GLU A 326 35.04 20.62 7.26
C GLU A 326 34.43 19.34 6.65
N THR A 327 33.58 19.48 5.62
CA THR A 327 33.48 18.42 4.58
C THR A 327 32.98 18.91 3.21
N TYR A 328 33.64 19.91 2.61
CA TYR A 328 33.67 20.07 1.14
C TYR A 328 34.95 20.82 0.76
N GLN A 329 35.90 20.14 0.12
CA GLN A 329 37.06 20.79 -0.49
C GLN A 329 36.64 21.42 -1.83
N HIS A 330 36.04 22.60 -1.77
CA HIS A 330 35.87 23.46 -2.94
C HIS A 330 37.18 24.27 -3.16
N PRO A 331 37.65 24.47 -4.40
CA PRO A 331 38.91 25.17 -4.70
C PRO A 331 38.86 26.70 -4.52
N CYS A 332 37.97 27.23 -3.67
CA CYS A 332 37.89 28.67 -3.41
C CYS A 332 38.82 29.08 -2.25
N THR A 333 40.07 29.41 -2.57
CA THR A 333 41.07 29.93 -1.61
C THR A 333 40.65 31.26 -0.97
N LEU A 334 39.92 32.11 -1.70
CA LEU A 334 39.37 33.37 -1.20
C LEU A 334 38.30 33.20 -0.12
N LEU A 335 37.44 32.17 -0.24
CA LEU A 335 36.42 31.86 0.76
C LEU A 335 37.05 31.32 2.05
N LYS A 336 38.10 30.50 1.94
CA LYS A 336 38.87 30.01 3.09
C LYS A 336 39.54 31.14 3.85
N ALA A 337 40.11 32.13 3.16
CA ALA A 337 40.70 33.32 3.78
C ALA A 337 39.66 34.21 4.47
N TYR A 338 38.45 34.32 3.89
CA TYR A 338 37.34 35.06 4.48
C TYR A 338 36.78 34.37 5.75
N LEU A 339 36.57 33.05 5.70
CA LEU A 339 36.13 32.26 6.85
C LEU A 339 37.18 32.25 7.97
N ALA A 340 38.46 32.05 7.64
CA ALA A 340 39.55 32.06 8.63
C ALA A 340 39.69 33.40 9.37
N LYS A 341 39.35 34.53 8.72
CA LYS A 341 39.34 35.86 9.35
C LYS A 341 38.18 36.08 10.32
N ASN A 342 37.06 35.37 10.15
CA ASN A 342 35.87 35.52 10.99
C ASN A 342 35.81 34.49 12.13
N TYR A 343 36.48 33.33 11.99
CA TYR A 343 36.53 32.29 13.02
C TYR A 343 37.30 32.69 14.30
N SER A 344 38.19 33.69 14.23
CA SER A 344 39.00 34.11 15.38
C SER A 344 38.29 35.05 16.37
N ASN A 345 37.13 35.62 16.04
CA ASN A 345 36.49 36.66 16.86
C ASN A 345 35.29 36.20 17.73
N THR A 346 34.84 34.95 17.63
CA THR A 346 33.60 34.48 18.30
C THR A 346 33.79 33.22 19.16
N LEU A 347 34.83 33.21 19.99
CA LEU A 347 34.96 32.25 21.10
C LEU A 347 34.54 32.91 22.42
N VAL A 348 33.23 32.99 22.69
CA VAL A 348 32.73 33.10 24.06
C VAL A 348 31.53 32.19 24.27
N LYS A 349 31.80 31.11 25.02
CA LYS A 349 30.87 30.28 25.80
C LYS A 349 29.72 29.62 25.04
N GLN A 350 29.92 28.38 24.61
CA GLN A 350 28.88 27.36 24.76
C GLN A 350 29.49 25.99 25.05
N SER A 351 28.97 25.42 26.14
CA SER A 351 29.41 24.21 26.81
C SER A 351 29.23 22.95 25.96
N SER A 352 30.28 22.15 25.96
CA SER A 352 30.38 20.75 25.57
C SER A 352 29.14 19.89 25.81
N TYR A 353 28.53 19.42 24.72
CA TYR A 353 27.82 18.14 24.67
C TYR A 353 28.42 17.30 23.53
N SER A 354 29.27 16.34 23.90
CA SER A 354 29.84 15.36 22.97
C SER A 354 28.78 14.31 22.62
N TYR A 355 28.27 14.36 21.40
CA TYR A 355 27.74 13.17 20.76
C TYR A 355 28.89 12.52 19.99
N ASN A 356 29.27 11.30 20.40
CA ASN A 356 30.13 10.42 19.63
C ASN A 356 29.40 10.11 18.31
N TYR A 357 29.65 10.94 17.28
CA TYR A 357 29.37 10.56 15.91
C TYR A 357 30.41 9.51 15.54
N ASP A 358 29.95 8.28 15.35
CA ASP A 358 30.79 7.15 14.94
C ASP A 358 31.41 7.52 13.58
N SER A 359 32.69 7.89 13.59
CA SER A 359 33.46 8.39 12.44
C SER A 359 33.71 7.33 11.35
N ARG A 360 32.98 6.20 11.38
CA ARG A 360 33.10 5.10 10.42
C ARG A 360 32.29 5.31 9.14
N ALA A 361 31.33 6.24 9.11
CA ALA A 361 30.55 6.55 7.91
C ALA A 361 31.18 7.63 7.02
N SER A 362 32.22 8.32 7.51
CA SER A 362 32.85 9.45 6.81
C SER A 362 34.14 9.08 6.07
N SER A 363 34.59 7.82 6.14
CA SER A 363 35.84 7.36 5.54
C SER A 363 35.71 6.63 4.19
N SER A 364 34.52 6.63 3.55
CA SER A 364 34.31 6.04 2.21
C SER A 364 34.10 7.10 1.12
N ALA A 365 34.52 8.33 1.36
CA ALA A 365 34.29 9.49 0.49
C ALA A 365 35.44 9.74 -0.51
N ASP A 366 36.03 8.68 -1.04
CA ASP A 366 36.74 8.76 -2.32
C ASP A 366 35.89 8.02 -3.37
N CYS A 367 35.46 8.73 -4.42
CA CYS A 367 34.83 8.17 -5.64
C CYS A 367 35.78 7.23 -6.44
N LYS A 368 36.73 6.58 -5.77
CA LYS A 368 37.70 5.62 -6.29
C LYS A 368 37.56 4.23 -5.69
N ASP A 369 36.57 4.01 -4.82
CA ASP A 369 36.32 2.67 -4.31
C ASP A 369 35.65 1.81 -5.39
N ASP A 370 36.38 0.80 -5.87
CA ASP A 370 35.94 -0.29 -6.77
C ASP A 370 34.82 -1.18 -6.16
N THR A 371 34.10 -0.69 -5.15
CA THR A 371 33.15 -1.46 -4.36
C THR A 371 31.75 -0.89 -4.40
N LEU A 372 30.77 -1.80 -4.43
CA LEU A 372 29.36 -1.47 -4.49
C LEU A 372 28.91 -0.80 -3.17
N PRO A 373 28.16 0.33 -3.21
CA PRO A 373 27.74 1.01 -2.00
C PRO A 373 26.86 0.13 -1.10
N THR A 374 27.07 0.19 0.20
CA THR A 374 26.27 -0.59 1.17
C THR A 374 25.00 0.17 1.53
N VAL A 375 23.83 -0.33 1.14
CA VAL A 375 22.52 0.29 1.43
C VAL A 375 22.07 0.05 2.87
N SER A 376 22.50 -1.06 3.48
CA SER A 376 22.07 -1.47 4.83
C SER A 376 22.53 -0.54 5.96
N SER A 377 23.58 0.27 5.74
CA SER A 377 24.01 1.31 6.69
C SER A 377 23.00 2.46 6.79
N ILE A 378 22.17 2.68 5.76
CA ILE A 378 21.22 3.80 5.66
C ILE A 378 19.98 3.57 6.55
N ILE A 379 19.60 2.32 6.78
CA ILE A 379 18.32 1.92 7.41
C ILE A 379 18.22 2.34 8.89
N ASN A 380 19.34 2.68 9.53
CA ASN A 380 19.40 3.04 10.95
C ASN A 380 19.45 4.55 11.24
N HIS A 381 19.41 5.40 10.22
CA HIS A 381 19.53 6.85 10.39
C HIS A 381 18.18 7.58 10.35
N ASP A 382 18.15 8.82 10.86
CA ASP A 382 17.00 9.73 10.78
C ASP A 382 16.65 10.05 9.31
N ASP A 383 15.38 10.37 9.02
CA ASP A 383 14.85 10.58 7.66
C ASP A 383 15.70 11.56 6.83
N ASP A 384 16.27 12.61 7.45
CA ASP A 384 17.10 13.62 6.77
C ASP A 384 18.42 13.04 6.22
N VAL A 385 18.99 12.03 6.89
CA VAL A 385 20.23 11.37 6.45
C VAL A 385 19.95 10.39 5.31
N ILE A 386 18.75 9.81 5.28
CA ILE A 386 18.33 8.86 4.25
C ILE A 386 18.30 9.53 2.88
N GLY A 387 17.73 10.74 2.78
CA GLY A 387 17.67 11.48 1.51
C GLY A 387 19.06 11.77 0.91
N ILE A 388 20.01 12.19 1.74
CA ILE A 388 21.40 12.46 1.32
C ILE A 388 22.09 11.16 0.88
N ALA A 389 21.91 10.08 1.64
CA ALA A 389 22.53 8.79 1.33
C ALA A 389 21.97 8.19 0.03
N LEU A 390 20.66 8.28 -0.19
CA LEU A 390 20.03 7.87 -1.45
C LEU A 390 20.59 8.68 -2.63
N THR A 391 20.66 10.00 -2.51
CA THR A 391 21.21 10.86 -3.56
C THR A 391 22.65 10.49 -3.90
N ARG A 392 23.49 10.18 -2.90
CA ARG A 392 24.87 9.72 -3.12
C ARG A 392 24.93 8.38 -3.86
N ILE A 393 24.05 7.44 -3.53
CA ILE A 393 23.95 6.15 -4.24
C ILE A 393 23.55 6.38 -5.69
N GLU A 394 22.56 7.24 -5.94
CA GLU A 394 22.04 7.54 -7.28
C GLU A 394 23.11 8.18 -8.18
N ILE A 395 23.91 9.08 -7.62
CA ILE A 395 25.09 9.66 -8.29
C ILE A 395 26.14 8.59 -8.56
N TRP A 396 26.43 7.71 -7.60
CA TRP A 396 27.39 6.61 -7.83
C TRP A 396 26.93 5.66 -8.95
N VAL A 397 25.63 5.33 -8.99
CA VAL A 397 25.06 4.50 -10.07
C VAL A 397 25.22 5.18 -11.43
N GLN A 398 25.03 6.51 -11.48
CA GLN A 398 25.21 7.28 -12.71
C GLN A 398 26.66 7.32 -13.17
N SER A 399 27.60 7.58 -12.26
CA SER A 399 28.99 7.90 -12.63
C SER A 399 29.93 6.70 -12.63
N CYS A 400 29.69 5.69 -11.78
CA CYS A 400 30.68 4.64 -11.49
C CYS A 400 30.20 3.22 -11.83
N LEU A 401 28.89 2.97 -11.96
CA LEU A 401 28.37 1.60 -12.13
C LEU A 401 28.90 0.89 -13.39
N ASN A 402 29.02 1.61 -14.51
CA ASN A 402 29.50 1.02 -15.76
C ASN A 402 30.97 0.56 -15.65
N GLU A 403 31.83 1.39 -15.05
CA GLU A 403 33.23 1.06 -14.79
C GLU A 403 33.35 -0.12 -13.83
N TRP A 404 32.57 -0.09 -12.75
CA TRP A 404 32.50 -1.19 -11.77
C TRP A 404 32.09 -2.52 -12.41
N LEU A 405 31.07 -2.50 -13.29
CA LEU A 405 30.64 -3.69 -14.04
C LEU A 405 31.77 -4.22 -14.93
N ASN A 406 32.43 -3.36 -15.70
CA ASN A 406 33.54 -3.76 -16.58
C ASN A 406 34.70 -4.39 -15.79
N HIS A 407 35.12 -3.77 -14.69
CA HIS A 407 36.19 -4.30 -13.84
C HIS A 407 35.80 -5.62 -13.14
N SER A 408 34.56 -5.71 -12.65
CA SER A 408 34.06 -6.89 -11.94
C SER A 408 33.94 -8.11 -12.85
N LEU A 409 33.55 -7.92 -14.12
CA LEU A 409 33.46 -8.99 -15.11
C LEU A 409 34.83 -9.56 -15.51
N LEU A 410 35.89 -8.74 -15.51
CA LEU A 410 37.26 -9.18 -15.78
C LEU A 410 37.87 -9.98 -14.60
N SER A 411 37.27 -9.89 -13.41
CA SER A 411 37.74 -10.62 -12.23
C SER A 411 37.36 -12.10 -12.28
N LYS A 412 38.16 -12.98 -11.63
CA LYS A 412 37.90 -14.43 -11.53
C LYS A 412 36.57 -14.82 -10.85
N LYS A 413 35.78 -13.85 -10.37
CA LYS A 413 34.47 -14.02 -9.73
C LYS A 413 33.34 -13.30 -10.50
N GLY A 414 33.46 -13.14 -11.82
CA GLY A 414 32.51 -12.40 -12.66
C GLY A 414 31.02 -12.75 -12.45
N TYR A 415 30.68 -14.02 -12.21
CA TYR A 415 29.29 -14.46 -11.96
C TYR A 415 28.68 -13.87 -10.67
N LYS A 416 29.48 -13.58 -9.63
CA LYS A 416 29.00 -12.96 -8.39
C LYS A 416 28.67 -11.48 -8.54
N CYS A 417 29.14 -10.85 -9.62
CA CYS A 417 28.87 -9.44 -9.90
C CYS A 417 27.36 -9.19 -10.06
N PHE A 418 26.67 -10.02 -10.85
CA PHE A 418 25.24 -9.93 -11.09
C PHE A 418 24.42 -10.20 -9.81
N GLU A 419 24.82 -11.18 -9.00
CA GLU A 419 24.16 -11.47 -7.72
C GLU A 419 24.32 -10.32 -6.71
N ASN A 420 25.53 -9.74 -6.61
CA ASN A 420 25.79 -8.58 -5.75
C ASN A 420 24.94 -7.38 -6.20
N LEU A 421 24.85 -7.14 -7.51
CA LEU A 421 24.05 -6.07 -8.07
C LEU A 421 22.55 -6.28 -7.84
N GLN A 422 22.06 -7.53 -7.94
CA GLN A 422 20.69 -7.88 -7.57
C GLN A 422 20.42 -7.57 -6.10
N SER A 423 21.28 -8.00 -5.17
CA SER A 423 21.11 -7.71 -3.75
C SER A 423 21.12 -6.21 -3.46
N PHE A 424 22.02 -5.46 -4.10
CA PHE A 424 22.07 -4.01 -3.98
C PHE A 424 20.81 -3.33 -4.51
N TYR A 425 20.32 -3.76 -5.67
CA TYR A 425 19.10 -3.22 -6.27
C TYR A 425 17.88 -3.49 -5.38
N GLU A 426 17.80 -4.68 -4.78
CA GLU A 426 16.73 -5.03 -3.83
C GLU A 426 16.69 -4.09 -2.63
N ASP A 427 17.84 -3.87 -2.00
CA ASP A 427 17.95 -2.97 -0.85
C ASP A 427 17.70 -1.51 -1.24
N TYR A 428 18.24 -1.08 -2.39
CA TYR A 428 18.04 0.27 -2.93
C TYR A 428 16.57 0.53 -3.23
N GLN A 429 15.92 -0.33 -4.02
CA GLN A 429 14.51 -0.16 -4.39
C GLN A 429 13.63 -0.12 -3.14
N HIS A 430 13.84 -1.01 -2.18
CA HIS A 430 13.06 -1.01 -0.94
C HIS A 430 13.24 0.31 -0.17
N THR A 431 14.48 0.81 -0.06
CA THR A 431 14.79 2.04 0.70
C THR A 431 14.29 3.29 -0.03
N ALA A 432 14.53 3.39 -1.33
CA ALA A 432 14.11 4.50 -2.17
C ALA A 432 12.58 4.61 -2.26
N LEU A 433 11.86 3.52 -2.51
CA LEU A 433 10.40 3.53 -2.54
C LEU A 433 9.79 3.85 -1.18
N LYS A 434 10.39 3.39 -0.07
CA LYS A 434 9.92 3.75 1.27
C LYS A 434 10.06 5.25 1.56
N PHE A 435 11.05 5.91 0.95
CA PHE A 435 11.35 7.33 1.18
C PHE A 435 10.62 8.25 0.18
N TYR A 436 10.69 7.97 -1.12
CA TYR A 436 10.13 8.82 -2.18
C TYR A 436 8.64 8.56 -2.47
N TYR A 437 8.14 7.36 -2.17
CA TYR A 437 6.77 6.95 -2.50
C TYR A 437 5.90 6.72 -1.25
N SER A 438 4.66 7.22 -1.28
CA SER A 438 3.66 6.98 -0.24
C SER A 438 2.25 6.94 -0.81
N GLU A 439 1.49 5.89 -0.50
CA GLU A 439 0.07 5.79 -0.88
C GLU A 439 -0.86 6.73 -0.08
N ASN A 440 -0.38 7.28 1.06
CA ASN A 440 -1.22 8.00 2.03
C ASN A 440 -0.72 9.42 2.36
N LYS A 441 0.35 9.90 1.70
CA LYS A 441 0.98 11.20 1.93
C LYS A 441 1.40 11.81 0.58
N SER A 442 1.83 13.08 0.58
CA SER A 442 2.51 13.68 -0.56
C SER A 442 3.75 12.86 -0.92
N THR A 443 3.81 12.41 -2.17
CA THR A 443 5.00 11.78 -2.77
C THR A 443 6.08 12.84 -3.00
N ASP A 444 7.33 12.42 -3.18
CA ASP A 444 8.41 13.29 -3.69
C ASP A 444 8.56 13.00 -5.20
N PRO A 445 7.97 13.82 -6.10
CA PRO A 445 8.04 13.58 -7.54
C PRO A 445 9.47 13.61 -8.09
N ILE A 446 10.34 14.45 -7.51
CA ILE A 446 11.73 14.60 -7.95
C ILE A 446 12.51 13.34 -7.56
N GLY A 447 12.39 12.92 -6.30
CA GLY A 447 13.02 11.70 -5.81
C GLY A 447 12.50 10.44 -6.50
N TYR A 448 11.20 10.35 -6.75
CA TYR A 448 10.63 9.23 -7.51
C TYR A 448 11.13 9.20 -8.96
N SER A 449 11.33 10.36 -9.59
CA SER A 449 11.96 10.46 -10.92
C SER A 449 13.40 9.95 -10.91
N ARG A 450 14.20 10.32 -9.90
CA ARG A 450 15.58 9.80 -9.73
C ARG A 450 15.59 8.29 -9.50
N PHE A 451 14.65 7.76 -8.72
CA PHE A 451 14.49 6.31 -8.56
C PHE A 451 14.24 5.61 -9.90
N ILE A 452 13.31 6.12 -10.72
CA ILE A 452 13.03 5.58 -12.04
C ILE A 452 14.28 5.59 -12.92
N LEU A 453 14.98 6.74 -13.04
CA LEU A 453 16.20 6.84 -13.85
C LEU A 453 17.31 5.91 -13.35
N THR A 454 17.45 5.77 -12.03
CA THR A 454 18.44 4.87 -11.40
C THR A 454 18.17 3.42 -11.70
N SER A 455 16.93 2.97 -11.52
CA SER A 455 16.51 1.61 -11.87
C SER A 455 16.71 1.31 -13.36
N LEU A 456 16.29 2.23 -14.24
CA LEU A 456 16.41 2.05 -15.68
C LEU A 456 17.87 2.00 -16.16
N THR A 457 18.77 2.78 -15.54
CA THR A 457 20.21 2.69 -15.83
C THR A 457 20.79 1.34 -15.43
N ILE A 458 20.44 0.81 -14.25
CA ILE A 458 20.88 -0.53 -13.82
C ILE A 458 20.38 -1.58 -14.82
N ILE A 459 19.10 -1.55 -15.17
CA ILE A 459 18.48 -2.46 -16.14
C ILE A 459 19.16 -2.37 -17.51
N ARG A 460 19.39 -1.15 -18.01
CA ARG A 460 20.07 -0.91 -19.29
C ARG A 460 21.47 -1.51 -19.30
N LEU A 461 22.30 -1.17 -18.31
CA LEU A 461 23.70 -1.61 -18.27
C LEU A 461 23.81 -3.14 -18.15
N MET A 462 22.96 -3.77 -17.34
CA MET A 462 22.90 -5.23 -17.27
C MET A 462 22.50 -5.86 -18.60
N HIS A 463 21.49 -5.30 -19.28
CA HIS A 463 21.06 -5.80 -20.58
C HIS A 463 22.15 -5.65 -21.66
N GLU A 464 22.85 -4.50 -21.69
CA GLU A 464 24.00 -4.27 -22.58
C GLU A 464 25.08 -5.33 -22.35
N LYS A 465 25.46 -5.59 -21.09
CA LYS A 465 26.48 -6.59 -20.75
C LYS A 465 26.06 -8.03 -21.08
N LEU A 466 24.79 -8.37 -20.91
CA LEU A 466 24.28 -9.67 -21.36
C LEU A 466 24.31 -9.78 -22.89
N CYS A 467 23.97 -8.71 -23.62
CA CYS A 467 24.05 -8.70 -25.07
C CYS A 467 25.48 -8.82 -25.62
N GLU A 468 26.49 -8.41 -24.85
CA GLU A 468 27.92 -8.58 -25.19
C GLU A 468 28.41 -10.02 -25.02
N ASP A 469 27.78 -10.82 -24.16
CA ASP A 469 28.11 -12.24 -23.98
C ASP A 469 27.52 -13.08 -25.12
N ASN A 470 28.38 -13.83 -25.81
CA ASN A 470 28.00 -14.72 -26.92
C ASN A 470 26.92 -15.73 -26.55
N ARG A 471 26.84 -16.16 -25.27
CA ARG A 471 25.77 -17.07 -24.80
C ARG A 471 24.38 -16.45 -24.90
N PHE A 472 24.28 -15.12 -24.76
CA PHE A 472 23.01 -14.41 -24.72
C PHE A 472 22.82 -13.43 -25.89
N GLU A 473 23.61 -13.55 -26.96
CA GLU A 473 23.59 -12.64 -28.11
C GLU A 473 22.18 -12.40 -28.68
N ARG A 474 21.32 -13.43 -28.65
CA ARG A 474 19.94 -13.34 -29.15
C ARG A 474 19.12 -12.26 -28.45
N LEU A 475 19.46 -11.85 -27.22
CA LEU A 475 18.79 -10.76 -26.50
C LEU A 475 18.73 -9.45 -27.28
N LYS A 476 19.69 -9.19 -28.19
CA LYS A 476 19.68 -8.02 -29.08
C LYS A 476 18.41 -7.91 -29.95
N PHE A 477 17.70 -9.03 -30.13
CA PHE A 477 16.51 -9.16 -30.96
C PHE A 477 15.23 -9.39 -30.14
N HIS A 478 15.33 -9.48 -28.82
CA HIS A 478 14.19 -9.62 -27.92
C HIS A 478 13.65 -8.26 -27.51
N ALA A 479 12.31 -8.19 -27.38
CA ALA A 479 11.69 -6.99 -26.87
C ALA A 479 11.94 -6.84 -25.37
N VAL A 480 12.04 -5.60 -24.90
CA VAL A 480 12.03 -5.27 -23.46
C VAL A 480 10.84 -4.34 -23.24
N ARG A 481 9.69 -4.93 -22.95
CA ARG A 481 8.41 -4.19 -22.89
C ARG A 481 8.02 -3.91 -21.46
N ILE A 482 8.33 -2.71 -21.01
CA ILE A 482 7.86 -2.19 -19.72
C ILE A 482 6.57 -1.38 -20.00
N PRO A 483 5.42 -1.77 -19.44
CA PRO A 483 4.14 -1.10 -19.73
C PRO A 483 4.19 0.41 -19.48
N HIS A 484 3.71 1.19 -20.45
CA HIS A 484 3.64 2.66 -20.43
C HIS A 484 4.95 3.40 -20.15
N LEU A 485 6.11 2.73 -20.21
CA LEU A 485 7.39 3.36 -19.86
C LEU A 485 7.72 4.57 -20.74
N LEU A 486 7.51 4.47 -22.05
CA LEU A 486 7.82 5.57 -22.97
C LEU A 486 6.95 6.80 -22.70
N ASP A 487 5.68 6.59 -22.36
CA ASP A 487 4.74 7.66 -21.98
C ASP A 487 5.13 8.28 -20.63
N LEU A 488 5.67 7.47 -19.70
CA LEU A 488 6.05 7.90 -18.36
C LEU A 488 7.20 8.92 -18.36
N PHE A 489 8.10 8.88 -19.35
CA PHE A 489 9.20 9.83 -19.45
C PHE A 489 8.73 11.29 -19.50
N GLU A 490 7.56 11.57 -20.09
CA GLU A 490 6.96 12.92 -20.12
C GLU A 490 6.71 13.46 -18.70
N PHE A 491 6.39 12.58 -17.75
CA PHE A 491 5.96 12.97 -16.41
C PHE A 491 7.10 13.14 -15.42
N LEU A 492 8.33 12.72 -15.77
CA LEU A 492 9.48 12.83 -14.88
C LEU A 492 9.78 14.30 -14.54
N VAL A 493 10.11 14.56 -13.27
CA VAL A 493 10.48 15.88 -12.77
C VAL A 493 12.01 15.92 -12.62
N LEU A 494 12.68 16.62 -13.53
CA LEU A 494 14.13 16.54 -13.75
C LEU A 494 14.77 17.93 -13.60
N PRO A 495 15.28 18.30 -12.40
CA PRO A 495 15.88 19.60 -12.17
C PRO A 495 17.24 19.78 -12.86
N ASN A 496 18.02 18.70 -12.96
CA ASN A 496 19.40 18.76 -13.43
C ASN A 496 19.51 18.42 -14.91
N ARG A 497 20.50 19.02 -15.58
CA ARG A 497 20.80 18.74 -17.00
C ARG A 497 21.18 17.28 -17.24
N ASP A 498 22.03 16.73 -16.38
CA ASP A 498 22.52 15.36 -16.55
C ASP A 498 21.39 14.34 -16.47
N ASP A 499 20.40 14.57 -15.59
CA ASP A 499 19.20 13.74 -15.51
C ASP A 499 18.33 13.86 -16.78
N MET A 500 18.24 15.05 -17.38
CA MET A 500 17.55 15.25 -18.67
C MET A 500 18.26 14.51 -19.83
N ILE A 501 19.58 14.59 -19.90
CA ILE A 501 20.38 13.86 -20.90
C ILE A 501 20.21 12.35 -20.70
N ARG A 502 20.34 11.89 -19.46
CA ARG A 502 20.15 10.49 -19.08
C ARG A 502 18.74 10.00 -19.42
N ALA A 503 17.72 10.80 -19.16
CA ALA A 503 16.34 10.47 -19.52
C ALA A 503 16.19 10.26 -21.03
N ARG A 504 16.77 11.15 -21.85
CA ARG A 504 16.79 10.98 -23.31
C ARG A 504 17.47 9.68 -23.74
N ASP A 505 18.65 9.40 -23.20
CA ASP A 505 19.42 8.22 -23.58
C ASP A 505 18.71 6.92 -23.18
N LEU A 506 18.06 6.90 -22.01
CA LEU A 506 17.25 5.76 -21.58
C LEU A 506 15.98 5.62 -22.44
N TYR A 507 15.29 6.71 -22.75
CA TYR A 507 14.13 6.70 -23.64
C TYR A 507 14.47 6.05 -24.99
N ASP A 508 15.54 6.52 -25.65
CA ASP A 508 15.95 5.98 -26.95
C ASP A 508 16.41 4.52 -26.87
N TYR A 509 17.08 4.15 -25.78
CA TYR A 509 17.47 2.77 -25.54
C TYR A 509 16.26 1.84 -25.41
N PHE A 510 15.32 2.15 -24.52
CA PHE A 510 14.14 1.29 -24.32
C PHE A 510 13.19 1.31 -25.51
N ARG A 511 13.08 2.42 -26.25
CA ARG A 511 12.34 2.47 -27.51
C ARG A 511 12.91 1.51 -28.56
N LYS A 512 14.23 1.53 -28.75
CA LYS A 512 14.93 0.60 -29.66
C LYS A 512 14.61 -0.87 -29.36
N PHE A 513 14.45 -1.22 -28.08
CA PHE A 513 14.12 -2.58 -27.65
C PHE A 513 12.62 -2.87 -27.61
N ASN A 514 11.76 -1.87 -27.43
CA ASN A 514 10.31 -2.06 -27.43
C ASN A 514 9.80 -2.61 -28.79
N ASP A 515 10.40 -2.14 -29.87
CA ASP A 515 10.00 -2.42 -31.26
C ASP A 515 10.64 -3.71 -31.84
N LYS A 516 11.31 -4.51 -30.99
CA LYS A 516 11.93 -5.77 -31.42
C LYS A 516 10.88 -6.85 -31.69
N SER A 517 11.22 -7.75 -32.63
CA SER A 517 10.29 -8.75 -33.17
C SER A 517 10.10 -9.97 -32.25
N TYR A 518 11.09 -10.35 -31.46
CA TYR A 518 10.96 -11.50 -30.57
C TYR A 518 10.25 -11.14 -29.26
N PRO A 519 9.59 -12.13 -28.61
CA PRO A 519 8.82 -11.91 -27.39
C PRO A 519 9.65 -11.26 -26.27
N ASP A 520 8.95 -10.56 -25.39
CA ASP A 520 9.53 -9.98 -24.18
C ASP A 520 9.96 -11.08 -23.17
N LEU A 521 10.79 -10.71 -22.19
CA LEU A 521 11.42 -11.64 -21.26
C LEU A 521 10.52 -12.01 -20.07
N LEU A 522 9.44 -11.26 -19.83
CA LEU A 522 8.49 -11.50 -18.74
C LEU A 522 7.13 -12.04 -19.22
N SER A 523 6.93 -12.21 -20.52
CA SER A 523 5.66 -12.67 -21.09
C SER A 523 5.87 -13.66 -22.24
N ASN A 524 4.86 -14.50 -22.51
CA ASN A 524 4.87 -15.45 -23.63
C ASN A 524 6.09 -16.39 -23.67
N ILE A 525 6.50 -16.92 -22.51
CA ILE A 525 7.67 -17.81 -22.37
C ILE A 525 7.55 -19.13 -23.16
N GLU A 526 6.34 -19.52 -23.55
CA GLU A 526 6.07 -20.71 -24.37
C GLU A 526 6.09 -20.43 -25.88
N ALA A 527 6.25 -19.18 -26.31
CA ALA A 527 6.32 -18.86 -27.74
C ALA A 527 7.56 -19.49 -28.37
N LYS A 528 7.43 -20.05 -29.58
CA LYS A 528 8.55 -20.69 -30.30
C LYS A 528 9.80 -19.81 -30.43
N ASN A 529 9.62 -18.49 -30.51
CA ASN A 529 10.71 -17.51 -30.61
C ASN A 529 11.14 -16.92 -29.26
N ALA A 530 10.61 -17.41 -28.13
CA ALA A 530 10.97 -16.97 -26.79
C ALA A 530 12.44 -17.27 -26.49
N PHE A 531 13.06 -16.42 -25.67
CA PHE A 531 14.49 -16.48 -25.42
C PHE A 531 14.88 -17.82 -24.76
N GLY A 532 14.14 -18.21 -23.72
CA GLY A 532 14.43 -19.43 -22.95
C GLY A 532 14.34 -20.71 -23.78
N ILE A 533 13.35 -20.82 -24.66
CA ILE A 533 13.20 -21.98 -25.56
C ILE A 533 14.39 -22.06 -26.51
N TYR A 534 14.73 -20.95 -27.17
CA TYR A 534 15.89 -20.93 -28.08
C TYR A 534 17.18 -21.28 -27.34
N PHE A 535 17.41 -20.67 -26.17
CA PHE A 535 18.60 -20.93 -25.38
C PHE A 535 18.71 -22.40 -24.97
N ALA A 536 17.61 -22.99 -24.50
CA ALA A 536 17.57 -24.39 -24.12
C ALA A 536 17.76 -25.33 -25.32
N ASP A 537 17.18 -25.02 -26.48
CA ASP A 537 17.33 -25.83 -27.69
C ASP A 537 18.77 -25.86 -28.20
N GLN A 538 19.53 -24.77 -28.04
CA GLN A 538 20.95 -24.70 -28.40
C GLN A 538 21.89 -25.30 -27.33
N SER A 539 21.41 -25.51 -26.10
CA SER A 539 22.22 -26.04 -25.00
C SER A 539 22.22 -27.56 -24.99
N SER A 540 23.39 -28.18 -25.16
CA SER A 540 23.54 -29.65 -25.09
C SER A 540 23.14 -30.18 -23.71
N GLU A 541 23.55 -29.50 -22.64
CA GLU A 541 23.28 -29.89 -21.25
C GLU A 541 21.78 -29.88 -20.90
N MET A 542 21.05 -28.85 -21.39
CA MET A 542 19.59 -28.77 -21.17
C MET A 542 18.84 -29.83 -22.00
N ASN A 543 19.27 -30.10 -23.24
CA ASN A 543 18.69 -31.17 -24.05
C ASN A 543 18.96 -32.57 -23.46
N GLU A 544 20.16 -32.80 -22.91
CA GLU A 544 20.50 -34.04 -22.19
C GLU A 544 19.62 -34.20 -20.95
N THR A 545 19.42 -33.13 -20.18
CA THR A 545 18.49 -33.12 -19.03
C THR A 545 17.07 -33.47 -19.47
N LEU A 546 16.58 -32.90 -20.56
CA LEU A 546 15.25 -33.19 -21.10
C LEU A 546 15.13 -34.67 -21.48
N LYS A 547 16.16 -35.23 -22.12
CA LYS A 547 16.21 -36.65 -22.49
C LYS A 547 16.22 -37.56 -21.26
N GLU A 548 17.02 -37.24 -20.23
CA GLU A 548 17.04 -37.99 -18.98
C GLU A 548 15.67 -38.00 -18.29
N ILE A 549 14.95 -36.87 -18.30
CA ILE A 549 13.58 -36.81 -17.78
C ILE A 549 12.64 -37.68 -18.61
N GLN A 550 12.75 -37.67 -19.94
CA GLN A 550 11.93 -38.49 -20.82
C GLN A 550 12.18 -39.99 -20.60
N ASP A 551 13.45 -40.40 -20.46
CA ASP A 551 13.82 -41.79 -20.15
C ASP A 551 13.27 -42.22 -18.79
N GLN A 552 13.33 -41.35 -17.78
CA GLN A 552 12.73 -41.59 -16.46
C GLN A 552 11.20 -41.70 -16.54
N VAL A 553 10.54 -40.87 -17.34
CA VAL A 553 9.08 -40.93 -17.55
C VAL A 553 8.68 -42.29 -18.13
N GLU A 554 9.43 -42.81 -19.10
CA GLU A 554 9.15 -44.13 -19.67
C GLU A 554 9.41 -45.27 -18.68
N GLN A 555 10.41 -45.15 -17.81
CA GLN A 555 10.61 -46.12 -16.72
C GLN A 555 9.47 -46.05 -15.70
N ASP A 556 9.11 -44.86 -15.22
CA ASP A 556 8.03 -44.71 -14.24
C ASP A 556 6.69 -45.22 -14.79
N LYS A 557 6.44 -45.06 -16.11
CA LYS A 557 5.26 -45.61 -16.76
C LYS A 557 5.26 -47.14 -16.69
N ARG A 558 6.39 -47.80 -16.95
CA ARG A 558 6.52 -49.26 -16.82
C ARG A 558 6.25 -49.72 -15.39
N ASP A 559 6.87 -49.07 -14.42
CA ASP A 559 6.68 -49.37 -13.00
C ASP A 559 5.21 -49.18 -12.59
N LYS A 560 4.56 -48.15 -13.14
CA LYS A 560 3.14 -47.89 -12.88
C LYS A 560 2.22 -48.96 -13.49
N ILE A 561 2.54 -49.46 -14.68
CA ILE A 561 1.79 -50.56 -15.30
C ILE A 561 1.88 -51.81 -14.40
N GLU A 562 3.06 -52.11 -13.88
CA GLU A 562 3.26 -53.22 -12.93
C GLU A 562 2.48 -53.01 -11.63
N GLU A 563 2.52 -51.81 -11.04
CA GLU A 563 1.74 -51.47 -9.84
C GLU A 563 0.22 -51.67 -10.06
N VAL A 564 -0.31 -51.20 -11.20
CA VAL A 564 -1.74 -51.35 -11.53
C VAL A 564 -2.11 -52.81 -11.74
N ASN A 565 -1.25 -53.59 -12.42
CA ASN A 565 -1.52 -55.02 -12.65
C ASN A 565 -1.49 -55.82 -11.35
N ASN A 566 -0.49 -55.59 -10.49
CA ASN A 566 -0.39 -56.23 -9.17
C ASN A 566 -1.62 -55.92 -8.31
N ALA A 567 -2.08 -54.66 -8.33
CA ALA A 567 -3.28 -54.24 -7.61
C ALA A 567 -4.57 -54.89 -8.15
N LYS A 568 -4.67 -55.10 -9.47
CA LYS A 568 -5.79 -55.85 -10.08
C LYS A 568 -5.76 -57.32 -9.69
N GLU A 569 -4.59 -57.96 -9.70
CA GLU A 569 -4.42 -59.34 -9.24
C GLU A 569 -4.78 -59.50 -7.76
N GLU A 570 -4.35 -58.57 -6.90
CA GLU A 570 -4.69 -58.56 -5.48
C GLU A 570 -6.22 -58.43 -5.27
N TYR A 571 -6.87 -57.53 -6.02
CA TYR A 571 -8.34 -57.41 -6.00
C TYR A 571 -9.03 -58.72 -6.39
N GLU A 572 -8.59 -59.37 -7.46
CA GLU A 572 -9.14 -60.67 -7.88
C GLU A 572 -8.94 -61.76 -6.82
N GLN A 573 -7.77 -61.80 -6.16
CA GLN A 573 -7.50 -62.75 -5.08
C GLN A 573 -8.37 -62.51 -3.84
N LEU A 574 -8.54 -61.25 -3.43
CA LEU A 574 -9.43 -60.89 -2.32
C LEU A 574 -10.88 -61.26 -2.65
N MET A 575 -11.33 -60.98 -3.87
CA MET A 575 -12.67 -61.36 -4.32
C MET A 575 -12.84 -62.88 -4.35
N LYS A 576 -11.88 -63.67 -4.84
CA LYS A 576 -11.94 -65.15 -4.77
C LYS A 576 -12.12 -65.65 -3.33
N LYS A 577 -11.30 -65.16 -2.38
CA LYS A 577 -11.40 -65.49 -0.95
C LYS A 577 -12.75 -65.07 -0.34
N ALA A 578 -13.31 -63.94 -0.77
CA ALA A 578 -14.63 -63.49 -0.32
C ALA A 578 -15.76 -64.42 -0.81
N HIS A 579 -15.64 -64.99 -2.01
CA HIS A 579 -16.63 -65.93 -2.56
C HIS A 579 -16.66 -67.27 -1.80
N GLU A 580 -15.53 -67.71 -1.25
CA GLU A 580 -15.38 -68.95 -0.48
C GLU A 580 -16.00 -68.87 0.95
N LEU A 581 -16.32 -67.66 1.43
CA LEU A 581 -16.87 -67.43 2.76
C LEU A 581 -18.38 -67.20 2.70
N MET A 582 -19.13 -67.74 3.67
CA MET A 582 -20.57 -67.42 3.83
C MET A 582 -20.75 -66.10 4.58
N CYS A 583 -21.74 -65.29 4.16
CA CYS A 583 -22.06 -64.04 4.83
C CYS A 583 -22.90 -64.32 6.08
N GLU A 584 -22.46 -63.83 7.24
CA GLU A 584 -23.17 -63.98 8.52
C GLU A 584 -24.17 -62.83 8.78
N CYS A 585 -24.30 -61.89 7.84
CA CYS A 585 -25.15 -60.71 7.99
C CYS A 585 -26.60 -61.03 7.63
N THR A 586 -27.54 -60.82 8.56
CA THR A 586 -28.98 -60.83 8.28
C THR A 586 -29.41 -59.44 7.81
N LEU A 587 -30.00 -59.37 6.61
CA LEU A 587 -30.71 -58.23 6.00
C LEU A 587 -30.24 -56.82 6.44
N ASN A 588 -29.38 -56.21 5.61
CA ASN A 588 -29.08 -54.78 5.53
C ASN A 588 -28.36 -54.07 6.70
N LEU A 589 -27.74 -54.80 7.64
CA LEU A 589 -26.87 -54.19 8.65
C LEU A 589 -25.43 -54.72 8.56
N TYR A 590 -24.48 -53.81 8.34
CA TYR A 590 -23.04 -54.09 8.34
C TYR A 590 -22.60 -54.59 9.73
N PHE A 591 -22.08 -55.82 9.80
CA PHE A 591 -21.46 -56.37 11.01
C PHE A 591 -19.93 -56.21 10.91
N PRO A 592 -19.27 -55.45 11.81
CA PRO A 592 -17.80 -55.31 11.83
C PRO A 592 -17.03 -56.62 12.01
N LYS A 593 -17.71 -57.71 12.37
CA LYS A 593 -17.13 -59.03 12.63
C LYS A 593 -17.28 -60.02 11.46
N CYS A 594 -18.02 -59.68 10.39
CA CYS A 594 -18.19 -60.59 9.26
C CYS A 594 -16.95 -60.58 8.37
N LYS A 595 -16.23 -61.71 8.33
CA LYS A 595 -14.97 -61.86 7.57
C LYS A 595 -15.16 -61.60 6.06
N ARG A 596 -16.28 -62.05 5.47
CA ARG A 596 -16.59 -61.82 4.05
C ARG A 596 -16.75 -60.32 3.74
N CYS A 597 -17.56 -59.61 4.53
CA CYS A 597 -17.81 -58.18 4.32
C CYS A 597 -16.54 -57.33 4.54
N THR A 598 -15.66 -57.75 5.46
CA THR A 598 -14.35 -57.10 5.65
C THR A 598 -13.47 -57.27 4.41
N ILE A 599 -13.35 -58.49 3.86
CA ILE A 599 -12.51 -58.74 2.68
C ILE A 599 -13.04 -57.98 1.44
N ILE A 600 -14.35 -57.93 1.23
CA ILE A 600 -14.95 -57.11 0.15
C ILE A 600 -14.61 -55.63 0.34
N LYS A 601 -14.73 -55.14 1.58
CA LYS A 601 -14.39 -53.75 1.91
C LYS A 601 -12.90 -53.46 1.73
N ASP A 602 -12.02 -54.42 2.03
CA ASP A 602 -10.58 -54.29 1.82
C ASP A 602 -10.26 -54.26 0.31
N ALA A 603 -10.93 -55.09 -0.50
CA ALA A 603 -10.83 -55.05 -1.95
C ALA A 603 -11.35 -53.72 -2.53
N ASP A 604 -12.48 -53.21 -2.05
CA ASP A 604 -13.05 -51.93 -2.47
C ASP A 604 -12.21 -50.72 -2.00
N ASN A 605 -11.42 -50.88 -0.94
CA ASN A 605 -10.51 -49.84 -0.42
C ASN A 605 -9.13 -49.85 -1.09
N LEU A 606 -8.85 -50.81 -1.95
CA LEU A 606 -7.59 -50.90 -2.67
C LEU A 606 -7.47 -49.69 -3.61
N LYS A 607 -6.42 -48.90 -3.42
CA LYS A 607 -6.23 -47.61 -4.11
C LYS A 607 -4.88 -47.56 -4.79
N VAL A 608 -4.91 -47.30 -6.08
CA VAL A 608 -3.72 -47.00 -6.89
C VAL A 608 -3.82 -45.54 -7.32
N HIS A 609 -2.82 -44.74 -6.99
CA HIS A 609 -2.78 -43.33 -7.36
C HIS A 609 -2.54 -43.15 -8.87
N ILE A 610 -3.01 -42.07 -9.47
CA ILE A 610 -2.72 -41.77 -10.88
C ILE A 610 -1.26 -41.36 -11.06
N TYR A 611 -0.69 -41.63 -12.24
CA TYR A 611 0.59 -41.12 -12.69
C TYR A 611 0.39 -39.83 -13.48
N GLU A 612 1.00 -38.74 -13.01
CA GLU A 612 1.08 -37.47 -13.74
C GLU A 612 2.50 -37.25 -14.29
N CYS A 613 2.60 -36.94 -15.58
CA CYS A 613 3.86 -36.60 -16.24
C CYS A 613 4.47 -35.31 -15.64
N PRO A 614 5.77 -35.31 -15.27
CA PRO A 614 6.41 -34.16 -14.61
C PRO A 614 6.59 -32.96 -15.53
N ILE A 615 6.68 -33.17 -16.85
CA ILE A 615 6.89 -32.14 -17.87
C ILE A 615 5.76 -32.16 -18.93
N PRO A 616 5.48 -31.03 -19.60
CA PRO A 616 4.52 -30.97 -20.71
C PRO A 616 4.91 -31.87 -21.89
N PRO A 617 3.92 -32.36 -22.67
CA PRO A 617 4.18 -33.21 -23.84
C PRO A 617 4.74 -32.43 -25.03
N ASN A 618 4.41 -31.14 -25.12
CA ASN A 618 4.92 -30.24 -26.15
C ASN A 618 6.42 -29.96 -25.90
N ARG A 619 7.26 -30.14 -26.94
CA ARG A 619 8.72 -29.95 -26.84
C ARG A 619 9.08 -28.53 -26.45
N GLU A 620 8.45 -27.52 -27.03
CA GLU A 620 8.67 -26.11 -26.73
C GLU A 620 8.34 -25.79 -25.26
N SER A 621 7.19 -26.23 -24.76
CA SER A 621 6.81 -26.06 -23.35
C SER A 621 7.75 -26.82 -22.41
N ALA A 622 8.21 -28.01 -22.80
CA ALA A 622 9.19 -28.77 -22.03
C ALA A 622 10.55 -28.04 -21.98
N LEU A 623 11.04 -27.52 -23.10
CA LEU A 623 12.27 -26.72 -23.15
C LEU A 623 12.16 -25.46 -22.29
N ALA A 624 11.00 -24.78 -22.30
CA ALA A 624 10.75 -23.65 -21.40
C ALA A 624 10.88 -24.06 -19.93
N VAL A 625 10.29 -25.19 -19.51
CA VAL A 625 10.45 -25.70 -18.14
C VAL A 625 11.91 -25.98 -17.81
N ILE A 626 12.67 -26.61 -18.71
CA ILE A 626 14.08 -26.93 -18.47
C ILE A 626 14.93 -25.65 -18.36
N PHE A 627 14.67 -24.66 -19.21
CA PHE A 627 15.31 -23.35 -19.12
C PHE A 627 15.07 -22.70 -17.76
N GLU A 628 13.83 -22.72 -17.26
CA GLU A 628 13.51 -22.16 -15.94
C GLU A 628 14.16 -22.92 -14.78
N LEU A 629 14.39 -24.23 -14.91
CA LEU A 629 15.08 -25.04 -13.90
C LEU A 629 16.60 -24.83 -13.89
N GLN A 630 17.19 -24.49 -15.05
CA GLN A 630 18.64 -24.42 -15.25
C GLN A 630 19.12 -23.05 -15.78
N MET A 631 18.36 -22.00 -15.48
CA MET A 631 18.65 -20.66 -15.96
C MET A 631 20.04 -20.17 -15.54
N PRO A 632 20.85 -19.60 -16.46
CA PRO A 632 22.11 -18.96 -16.10
C PRO A 632 21.89 -17.79 -15.12
N ASP A 633 22.72 -17.72 -14.07
CA ASP A 633 22.54 -16.77 -12.97
C ASP A 633 22.55 -15.30 -13.42
N GLU A 634 23.37 -14.95 -14.41
CA GLU A 634 23.49 -13.57 -14.91
C GLU A 634 22.17 -13.11 -15.54
N PHE A 635 21.57 -13.97 -16.37
CA PHE A 635 20.28 -13.71 -16.99
C PHE A 635 19.16 -13.71 -15.94
N ARG A 636 19.21 -14.64 -14.97
CA ARG A 636 18.27 -14.70 -13.85
C ARG A 636 18.27 -13.39 -13.04
N CYS A 637 19.44 -12.90 -12.62
CA CYS A 637 19.57 -11.65 -11.87
C CYS A 637 18.99 -10.46 -12.64
N TYR A 638 19.27 -10.36 -13.94
CA TYR A 638 18.69 -9.33 -14.80
C TYR A 638 17.17 -9.43 -14.88
N ARG A 639 16.62 -10.64 -15.11
CA ARG A 639 15.18 -10.86 -15.18
C ARG A 639 14.47 -10.58 -13.86
N ASP A 640 15.09 -10.93 -12.73
CA ASP A 640 14.57 -10.64 -11.40
C ASP A 640 14.49 -9.12 -11.14
N ILE A 641 15.54 -8.35 -11.48
CA ILE A 641 15.53 -6.88 -11.38
C ILE A 641 14.46 -6.27 -12.29
N LEU A 642 14.36 -6.74 -13.54
CA LEU A 642 13.34 -6.28 -14.47
C LEU A 642 11.92 -6.54 -13.93
N TRP A 643 11.68 -7.76 -13.43
CA TRP A 643 10.40 -8.14 -12.83
C TRP A 643 10.08 -7.28 -11.59
N GLN A 644 11.08 -7.02 -10.75
CA GLN A 644 10.92 -6.23 -9.53
C GLN A 644 10.65 -4.74 -9.84
N PHE A 645 11.29 -4.20 -10.88
CA PHE A 645 11.01 -2.85 -11.38
C PHE A 645 9.59 -2.77 -11.95
N VAL A 646 9.19 -3.70 -12.82
CA VAL A 646 7.85 -3.75 -13.42
C VAL A 646 6.77 -3.92 -12.34
N SER A 647 7.05 -4.70 -11.29
CA SER A 647 6.11 -4.98 -10.21
C SER A 647 6.19 -4.00 -9.02
N ARG A 648 6.78 -2.81 -9.23
CA ARG A 648 6.84 -1.74 -8.21
C ARG A 648 5.43 -1.18 -7.91
N PRO A 649 5.17 -0.63 -6.72
CA PRO A 649 6.02 -0.67 -5.51
C PRO A 649 5.88 -1.97 -4.72
N ASN A 650 4.83 -2.75 -4.99
CA ASN A 650 4.48 -3.95 -4.25
C ASN A 650 4.48 -5.16 -5.19
N PRO A 651 5.53 -5.99 -5.19
CA PRO A 651 5.57 -7.19 -6.01
C PRO A 651 4.43 -8.13 -5.59
N ASN A 652 3.58 -8.50 -6.55
CA ASN A 652 2.40 -9.30 -6.27
C ASN A 652 2.81 -10.76 -6.05
N THR A 653 2.85 -11.21 -4.80
CA THR A 653 2.93 -12.63 -4.47
C THR A 653 1.52 -13.22 -4.50
N SER A 654 0.98 -13.45 -5.70
CA SER A 654 -0.35 -14.02 -5.86
C SER A 654 -0.44 -15.37 -5.13
N ASN A 655 -1.17 -15.42 -4.02
CA ASN A 655 -1.40 -16.65 -3.22
C ASN A 655 -2.23 -17.73 -3.97
N HIS A 656 -2.66 -17.45 -5.21
CA HIS A 656 -3.53 -18.31 -6.01
C HIS A 656 -2.77 -19.18 -7.02
N MET A 657 -1.50 -18.88 -7.29
CA MET A 657 -0.67 -19.67 -8.20
C MET A 657 0.07 -20.78 -7.45
N CYS A 658 0.23 -21.93 -8.10
CA CYS A 658 1.00 -23.04 -7.56
C CYS A 658 2.43 -23.02 -8.10
N GLU A 659 3.43 -22.90 -7.21
CA GLU A 659 4.83 -23.08 -7.60
C GLU A 659 5.09 -24.54 -8.00
N TRP A 660 5.68 -24.76 -9.18
CA TRP A 660 5.88 -26.11 -9.74
C TRP A 660 6.71 -27.01 -8.83
N LEU A 661 7.83 -26.50 -8.32
CA LEU A 661 8.71 -27.24 -7.41
C LEU A 661 8.13 -27.41 -5.99
N SER A 662 6.95 -26.85 -5.72
CA SER A 662 6.19 -27.08 -4.48
C SER A 662 5.02 -28.07 -4.68
N ALA A 663 4.62 -28.35 -5.93
CA ALA A 663 3.53 -29.27 -6.26
C ALA A 663 4.05 -30.72 -6.37
N SER A 664 3.39 -31.67 -5.69
CA SER A 664 3.67 -33.11 -5.84
C SER A 664 2.83 -33.69 -6.97
N PRO A 665 3.39 -34.57 -7.84
CA PRO A 665 4.70 -35.21 -7.78
C PRO A 665 5.84 -34.44 -8.49
N HIS A 666 5.58 -33.26 -9.05
CA HIS A 666 6.58 -32.48 -9.80
C HIS A 666 7.80 -32.13 -8.94
N ASN A 667 7.61 -31.82 -7.66
CA ASN A 667 8.68 -31.52 -6.72
C ASN A 667 9.66 -32.68 -6.51
N THR A 668 9.21 -33.93 -6.48
CA THR A 668 10.08 -35.09 -6.29
C THR A 668 10.78 -35.45 -7.60
N LYS A 669 10.07 -35.33 -8.73
CA LYS A 669 10.59 -35.70 -10.05
C LYS A 669 11.56 -34.67 -10.66
N LEU A 670 11.34 -33.37 -10.43
CA LEU A 670 12.10 -32.30 -11.09
C LEU A 670 13.18 -31.67 -10.23
N ARG A 671 13.10 -31.75 -8.89
CA ARG A 671 13.99 -31.00 -8.00
C ARG A 671 15.47 -31.36 -8.15
N ARG A 672 15.79 -32.59 -8.56
CA ARG A 672 17.18 -33.01 -8.84
C ARG A 672 17.81 -32.27 -10.03
N PHE A 673 16.98 -31.76 -10.94
CA PHE A 673 17.41 -31.03 -12.14
C PHE A 673 17.44 -29.51 -11.96
N ASN A 674 16.91 -29.01 -10.84
CA ASN A 674 16.89 -27.58 -10.55
C ASN A 674 18.27 -27.11 -10.11
N LYS A 675 18.91 -26.29 -10.95
CA LYS A 675 20.19 -25.63 -10.67
C LYS A 675 20.01 -24.21 -10.15
N SER A 676 18.77 -23.70 -10.13
CA SER A 676 18.46 -22.34 -9.71
C SER A 676 18.85 -22.07 -8.25
N SER A 677 19.44 -20.90 -7.99
CA SER A 677 19.72 -20.40 -6.63
C SER A 677 18.44 -20.27 -5.79
N ASN A 678 18.53 -20.41 -4.47
CA ASN A 678 17.38 -20.25 -3.58
C ASN A 678 16.81 -18.81 -3.55
N ASN A 679 17.53 -17.82 -4.07
CA ASN A 679 17.16 -16.40 -4.00
C ASN A 679 16.42 -15.85 -5.26
N CYS A 680 15.89 -16.72 -6.13
CA CYS A 680 15.12 -16.28 -7.31
C CYS A 680 13.84 -15.52 -6.92
N LYS A 681 13.54 -14.40 -7.58
CA LYS A 681 12.26 -13.68 -7.41
C LYS A 681 11.20 -14.17 -8.40
N VAL A 682 11.62 -14.39 -9.64
CA VAL A 682 10.79 -15.00 -10.68
C VAL A 682 10.87 -16.52 -10.56
N LYS A 683 9.73 -17.17 -10.44
CA LYS A 683 9.61 -18.63 -10.29
C LYS A 683 8.69 -19.22 -11.36
N LEU A 684 8.90 -20.49 -11.67
CA LEU A 684 7.99 -21.29 -12.48
C LEU A 684 6.73 -21.64 -11.67
N VAL A 685 5.57 -21.15 -12.13
CA VAL A 685 4.28 -21.25 -11.49
C VAL A 685 3.21 -21.75 -12.46
N SER A 686 2.06 -22.17 -11.92
CA SER A 686 0.90 -22.63 -12.67
C SER A 686 -0.38 -22.05 -12.08
N SER A 687 -1.34 -21.73 -12.94
CA SER A 687 -2.70 -21.32 -12.54
C SER A 687 -3.58 -22.52 -12.17
N THR A 688 -3.24 -23.70 -12.71
CA THR A 688 -3.89 -24.98 -12.44
C THR A 688 -3.13 -25.76 -11.37
N LYS A 689 -3.85 -26.56 -10.59
CA LYS A 689 -3.27 -27.49 -9.60
C LYS A 689 -2.97 -28.83 -10.26
N SER A 690 -1.93 -29.51 -9.77
CA SER A 690 -1.65 -30.89 -10.13
C SER A 690 -2.87 -31.78 -9.87
N ILE A 691 -3.23 -32.58 -10.87
CA ILE A 691 -4.35 -33.53 -10.77
C ILE A 691 -4.08 -34.61 -9.71
N SER A 692 -2.80 -34.98 -9.50
CA SER A 692 -2.39 -35.87 -8.41
C SER A 692 -2.66 -35.31 -7.00
N GLN A 693 -2.90 -34.01 -6.86
CA GLN A 693 -3.30 -33.37 -5.59
C GLN A 693 -4.80 -33.11 -5.49
N SER A 694 -5.57 -33.48 -6.51
CA SER A 694 -7.02 -33.32 -6.54
C SER A 694 -7.74 -34.53 -5.92
N HIS A 695 -9.06 -34.46 -5.80
CA HIS A 695 -9.89 -35.61 -5.41
C HIS A 695 -9.94 -36.72 -6.48
N TYR A 696 -9.35 -36.48 -7.67
CA TYR A 696 -9.16 -37.47 -8.72
C TYR A 696 -7.79 -38.17 -8.66
N SER A 697 -7.03 -37.98 -7.58
CA SER A 697 -5.69 -38.55 -7.41
C SER A 697 -5.63 -40.08 -7.37
N ALA A 698 -6.77 -40.75 -7.23
CA ALA A 698 -6.92 -42.19 -7.40
C ALA A 698 -8.33 -42.50 -7.96
N PRO A 699 -8.48 -43.41 -8.93
CA PRO A 699 -9.77 -43.89 -9.39
C PRO A 699 -10.58 -44.56 -8.26
N ARG A 700 -11.91 -44.58 -8.39
CA ARG A 700 -12.79 -45.13 -7.34
C ARG A 700 -12.70 -46.65 -7.21
N GLN A 701 -12.41 -47.36 -8.29
CA GLN A 701 -12.31 -48.82 -8.31
C GLN A 701 -11.17 -49.24 -9.24
N VAL A 702 -10.18 -49.96 -8.71
CA VAL A 702 -8.99 -50.36 -9.50
C VAL A 702 -9.35 -51.36 -10.60
N MET A 703 -10.24 -52.31 -10.31
CA MET A 703 -10.58 -53.41 -11.23
C MET A 703 -11.29 -52.94 -12.51
N SER A 704 -12.30 -52.08 -12.38
CA SER A 704 -13.12 -51.60 -13.50
C SER A 704 -12.48 -50.45 -14.28
N THR A 705 -11.39 -49.87 -13.78
CA THR A 705 -10.69 -48.76 -14.44
C THR A 705 -9.74 -49.28 -15.53
N PRO A 706 -9.84 -48.82 -16.78
CA PRO A 706 -8.90 -49.18 -17.84
C PRO A 706 -7.50 -48.63 -17.53
N LEU A 707 -6.46 -49.30 -18.05
CA LEU A 707 -5.08 -48.95 -17.75
C LEU A 707 -4.74 -47.49 -18.13
N GLY A 708 -5.32 -46.97 -19.22
CA GLY A 708 -5.12 -45.59 -19.68
C GLY A 708 -5.57 -44.52 -18.69
N ASP A 709 -6.60 -44.77 -17.89
CA ASP A 709 -7.15 -43.80 -16.94
C ASP A 709 -6.28 -43.61 -15.68
N PHE A 710 -5.17 -44.35 -15.58
CA PHE A 710 -4.14 -44.13 -14.57
C PHE A 710 -3.02 -43.20 -15.06
N PHE A 711 -2.98 -42.82 -16.34
CA PHE A 711 -1.93 -41.98 -16.92
C PHE A 711 -2.49 -40.62 -17.34
N TYR A 712 -1.90 -39.55 -16.80
CA TYR A 712 -2.25 -38.18 -17.15
C TYR A 712 -1.02 -37.43 -17.63
N GLU A 713 -1.24 -36.62 -18.66
CA GLU A 713 -0.28 -35.59 -19.07
C GLU A 713 -0.13 -34.54 -17.97
N ASN A 714 0.93 -33.73 -18.07
CA ASN A 714 1.17 -32.64 -17.14
C ASN A 714 -0.01 -31.67 -17.12
N SER A 715 -0.59 -31.46 -15.93
CA SER A 715 -1.75 -30.58 -15.76
C SER A 715 -1.39 -29.15 -15.37
N LEU A 716 -0.09 -28.85 -15.19
CA LEU A 716 0.40 -27.54 -14.82
C LEU A 716 0.64 -26.68 -16.07
N GLN A 717 0.21 -25.43 -16.02
CA GLN A 717 0.53 -24.44 -17.06
C GLN A 717 1.94 -23.89 -16.86
N VAL A 718 2.69 -23.71 -17.95
CA VAL A 718 4.06 -23.16 -17.92
C VAL A 718 3.99 -21.64 -17.87
N GLN A 719 4.07 -21.08 -16.66
CA GLN A 719 4.01 -19.64 -16.43
C GLN A 719 5.10 -19.20 -15.46
N ILE A 720 5.47 -17.92 -15.48
CA ILE A 720 6.35 -17.34 -14.47
C ILE A 720 5.56 -16.49 -13.46
N SER A 721 6.19 -16.16 -12.34
CA SER A 721 5.66 -15.24 -11.32
C SER A 721 4.96 -14.04 -11.99
N PRO A 722 3.66 -13.81 -11.74
CA PRO A 722 2.94 -12.74 -12.42
C PRO A 722 3.50 -11.37 -12.03
N THR A 723 3.54 -10.46 -12.99
CA THR A 723 3.80 -9.04 -12.73
C THR A 723 2.50 -8.33 -12.37
N LYS A 724 2.58 -7.34 -11.48
CA LYS A 724 1.48 -6.39 -11.26
C LYS A 724 2.06 -4.99 -11.40
N THR A 725 1.81 -4.37 -12.54
CA THR A 725 2.21 -2.99 -12.78
C THR A 725 1.33 -2.03 -11.99
N MET A 726 1.91 -0.91 -11.59
CA MET A 726 1.13 0.25 -11.17
C MET A 726 0.30 0.74 -12.35
N GLU A 727 -0.95 1.13 -12.10
CA GLU A 727 -1.78 1.74 -13.13
C GLU A 727 -1.13 3.04 -13.59
N PHE A 728 -1.07 3.28 -14.90
CA PHE A 728 -0.37 4.44 -15.47
C PHE A 728 -0.83 5.76 -14.84
N LYS A 729 -2.14 5.92 -14.61
CA LYS A 729 -2.71 7.11 -13.97
C LYS A 729 -2.23 7.31 -12.53
N ASP A 730 -2.07 6.24 -11.77
CA ASP A 730 -1.60 6.32 -10.39
C ASP A 730 -0.10 6.65 -10.36
N GLU A 731 0.66 6.14 -11.32
CA GLU A 731 2.08 6.45 -11.46
C GLU A 731 2.31 7.91 -11.90
N CYS A 732 1.53 8.41 -12.87
CA CYS A 732 1.51 9.83 -13.23
C CYS A 732 1.15 10.72 -12.03
N ARG A 733 0.18 10.30 -11.19
CA ARG A 733 -0.18 11.02 -9.97
C ARG A 733 0.96 11.06 -8.97
N THR A 734 1.75 10.00 -8.86
CA THR A 734 2.95 9.96 -8.00
C THR A 734 4.00 10.99 -8.43
N LEU A 735 4.09 11.23 -9.74
CA LEU A 735 4.97 12.22 -10.36
C LEU A 735 4.37 13.65 -10.39
N THR A 736 3.15 13.85 -9.87
CA THR A 736 2.47 15.14 -9.88
C THR A 736 2.24 15.62 -8.44
N PRO A 737 2.67 16.83 -8.06
CA PRO A 737 2.36 17.38 -6.75
C PRO A 737 0.87 17.63 -6.57
N GLU A 738 0.35 17.43 -5.36
CA GLU A 738 -1.06 17.64 -5.03
C GLU A 738 -1.30 19.04 -4.46
N LEU A 739 -2.34 19.71 -4.94
CA LEU A 739 -2.83 20.97 -4.38
C LEU A 739 -3.56 20.72 -3.06
N THR A 740 -3.07 21.36 -2.01
CA THR A 740 -3.65 21.31 -0.66
C THR A 740 -4.68 22.41 -0.44
N ASP A 741 -4.56 23.52 -1.17
CA ASP A 741 -5.49 24.66 -1.08
C ASP A 741 -6.87 24.28 -1.67
N PRO A 742 -7.96 24.35 -0.87
CA PRO A 742 -9.31 24.08 -1.36
C PRO A 742 -9.74 25.01 -2.51
N ASP A 743 -9.20 26.23 -2.59
CA ASP A 743 -9.57 27.21 -3.61
C ASP A 743 -9.04 26.82 -5.00
N TYR A 744 -7.89 26.14 -5.06
CA TYR A 744 -7.28 25.66 -6.31
C TYR A 744 -7.49 24.17 -6.59
N LYS A 745 -8.08 23.42 -5.64
CA LYS A 745 -8.19 21.96 -5.73
C LYS A 745 -8.88 21.46 -7.02
N ASP A 746 -9.90 22.17 -7.50
CA ASP A 746 -10.61 21.82 -8.74
C ASP A 746 -9.76 22.04 -10.00
N LEU A 747 -8.63 22.75 -9.88
CA LEU A 747 -7.65 23.00 -10.94
C LEU A 747 -6.48 22.00 -10.94
N GLN A 748 -6.49 20.93 -10.11
CA GLN A 748 -5.42 19.92 -10.09
C GLN A 748 -5.09 19.34 -11.49
N PHE A 749 -6.08 19.29 -12.39
CA PHE A 749 -5.87 18.83 -13.75
C PHE A 749 -4.89 19.70 -14.55
N SER A 750 -4.78 21.01 -14.23
CA SER A 750 -3.86 21.92 -14.92
C SER A 750 -2.41 21.65 -14.56
N ILE A 751 -2.14 21.01 -13.41
CA ILE A 751 -0.81 20.54 -13.01
C ILE A 751 -0.55 19.15 -13.59
N ALA A 752 -1.54 18.26 -13.55
CA ALA A 752 -1.36 16.85 -13.89
C ALA A 752 -1.11 16.58 -15.39
N THR A 753 -1.50 17.47 -16.30
CA THR A 753 -1.34 17.23 -17.74
C THR A 753 -1.23 18.53 -18.53
N THR A 754 -0.53 18.47 -19.65
CA THR A 754 -0.44 19.56 -20.63
C THR A 754 -1.47 19.44 -21.77
N GLN A 755 -2.27 18.37 -21.78
CA GLN A 755 -3.26 18.10 -22.83
C GLN A 755 -4.59 18.87 -22.63
N CYS A 756 -4.67 19.73 -21.62
CA CYS A 756 -5.85 20.57 -21.41
C CYS A 756 -5.91 21.71 -22.44
N VAL A 757 -7.12 22.17 -22.73
CA VAL A 757 -7.38 23.33 -23.61
C VAL A 757 -8.01 24.45 -22.80
N GLN A 758 -7.63 25.70 -23.10
CA GLN A 758 -8.14 26.88 -22.40
C GLN A 758 -9.67 26.98 -22.41
N ASN A 759 -10.32 26.57 -23.50
CA ASN A 759 -11.78 26.55 -23.61
C ASN A 759 -12.46 25.71 -22.51
N ARG A 760 -11.80 24.65 -22.03
CA ARG A 760 -12.30 23.85 -20.90
C ARG A 760 -12.32 24.69 -19.62
N VAL A 761 -11.24 25.43 -19.35
CA VAL A 761 -11.13 26.28 -18.16
C VAL A 761 -12.20 27.37 -18.20
N ILE A 762 -12.40 27.98 -19.37
CA ILE A 762 -13.45 28.99 -19.60
C ILE A 762 -14.86 28.40 -19.38
N ALA A 763 -15.12 27.18 -19.84
CA ALA A 763 -16.41 26.52 -19.62
C ALA A 763 -16.65 26.14 -18.15
N GLU A 764 -15.57 25.92 -17.37
CA GLU A 764 -15.62 25.53 -15.96
C GLU A 764 -15.55 26.72 -14.99
N GLN A 765 -15.71 27.96 -15.45
CA GLN A 765 -15.70 29.16 -14.59
C GLN A 765 -16.70 29.11 -13.43
N SER A 766 -17.79 28.35 -13.56
CA SER A 766 -18.76 28.12 -12.48
C SER A 766 -18.16 27.37 -11.28
N LYS A 767 -17.02 26.69 -11.45
CA LYS A 767 -16.27 26.01 -10.37
C LYS A 767 -15.28 26.94 -9.67
N CYS A 768 -15.11 28.18 -10.13
CA CYS A 768 -14.23 29.14 -9.48
C CYS A 768 -14.69 29.40 -8.04
N SER A 769 -13.76 29.26 -7.08
CA SER A 769 -14.02 29.64 -5.70
C SER A 769 -14.36 31.12 -5.59
N LEU A 770 -15.24 31.48 -4.65
CA LEU A 770 -15.59 32.88 -4.36
C LEU A 770 -14.40 33.69 -3.83
N ARG A 771 -13.33 33.03 -3.39
CA ARG A 771 -12.09 33.66 -2.89
C ARG A 771 -11.07 33.96 -3.98
N LEU A 772 -11.19 33.31 -5.14
CA LEU A 772 -10.31 33.53 -6.28
C LEU A 772 -10.92 34.54 -7.24
N LYS A 773 -10.07 35.40 -7.81
CA LYS A 773 -10.47 36.23 -8.94
C LYS A 773 -10.69 35.34 -10.16
N LEU A 774 -11.71 35.66 -10.96
CA LEU A 774 -12.00 34.92 -12.19
C LEU A 774 -10.79 34.89 -13.15
N THR A 775 -10.06 35.99 -13.25
CA THR A 775 -8.83 36.08 -14.05
C THR A 775 -7.75 35.11 -13.54
N GLN A 776 -7.55 35.05 -12.22
CA GLN A 776 -6.61 34.14 -11.57
C GLN A 776 -6.98 32.67 -11.80
N PHE A 777 -8.27 32.32 -11.72
CA PHE A 777 -8.76 30.98 -12.03
C PHE A 777 -8.48 30.58 -13.49
N ILE A 778 -8.73 31.50 -14.43
CA ILE A 778 -8.51 31.26 -15.87
C ILE A 778 -7.01 31.11 -16.16
N GLU A 779 -6.18 32.03 -15.69
CA GLU A 779 -4.73 32.00 -15.89
C GLU A 779 -4.10 30.74 -15.29
N PHE A 780 -4.44 30.40 -14.04
CA PHE A 780 -3.94 29.19 -13.38
C PHE A 780 -4.36 27.92 -14.13
N GLY A 781 -5.64 27.81 -14.50
CA GLY A 781 -6.15 26.64 -15.21
C GLY A 781 -5.59 26.52 -16.63
N SER A 782 -5.25 27.65 -17.27
CA SER A 782 -4.80 27.70 -18.66
C SER A 782 -3.28 27.68 -18.82
N PHE A 783 -2.52 27.88 -17.73
CA PHE A 783 -1.05 28.01 -17.76
C PHE A 783 -0.35 26.89 -18.53
N ARG A 784 -0.82 25.64 -18.38
CA ARG A 784 -0.26 24.46 -19.05
C ARG A 784 -1.08 23.96 -20.24
N SER A 785 -1.98 24.79 -20.79
CA SER A 785 -2.77 24.42 -21.97
C SER A 785 -1.87 24.35 -23.22
N GLY A 786 -1.34 23.17 -23.50
CA GLY A 786 -0.32 22.94 -24.51
C GLY A 786 1.10 23.10 -23.96
N HIS A 787 1.90 22.02 -24.05
CA HIS A 787 3.26 21.98 -23.48
C HIS A 787 4.23 23.04 -24.04
N ARG A 788 4.05 23.48 -25.31
CA ARG A 788 4.89 24.50 -25.95
C ARG A 788 4.58 25.94 -25.52
N LEU A 789 3.41 26.17 -24.92
CA LEU A 789 2.96 27.52 -24.54
C LEU A 789 3.35 27.91 -23.11
N GLN A 790 3.84 26.96 -22.30
CA GLN A 790 4.14 27.18 -20.87
C GLN A 790 5.10 28.37 -20.63
N TRP A 791 6.15 28.49 -21.44
CA TRP A 791 7.12 29.59 -21.32
C TRP A 791 6.53 30.94 -21.75
N TRP A 792 5.69 30.96 -22.79
CA TRP A 792 4.98 32.17 -23.23
C TRP A 792 3.95 32.63 -22.19
N ASN A 793 3.25 31.68 -21.58
CA ASN A 793 2.30 31.95 -20.50
C ASN A 793 3.03 32.48 -19.26
N LEU A 794 4.21 31.92 -18.91
CA LEU A 794 5.04 32.45 -17.83
C LEU A 794 5.49 33.88 -18.09
N LEU A 795 5.96 34.19 -19.31
CA LEU A 795 6.35 35.54 -19.68
C LEU A 795 5.17 36.52 -19.60
N SER A 796 3.97 36.07 -19.99
CA SER A 796 2.75 36.86 -19.89
C SER A 796 2.36 37.13 -18.44
N ILE A 797 2.47 36.14 -17.55
CA ILE A 797 2.25 36.30 -16.10
C ILE A 797 3.25 37.28 -15.50
N LEU A 798 4.53 37.21 -15.89
CA LEU A 798 5.57 38.13 -15.43
C LEU A 798 5.35 39.57 -15.92
N GLU A 799 4.63 39.78 -17.01
CA GLU A 799 4.36 41.14 -17.51
C GLU A 799 3.06 41.73 -16.97
N LEU A 800 2.04 40.89 -16.79
CA LEU A 800 0.70 41.32 -16.40
C LEU A 800 0.44 41.23 -14.90
N ASP A 801 1.35 40.61 -14.13
CA ASP A 801 1.20 40.28 -12.71
C ASP A 801 -0.14 39.56 -12.42
N SER A 802 -0.54 38.68 -13.35
CA SER A 802 -1.87 38.08 -13.35
C SER A 802 -2.04 36.97 -12.30
N LEU A 803 -0.93 36.35 -11.87
CA LEU A 803 -0.86 35.37 -10.79
C LEU A 803 0.16 35.81 -9.73
N SER A 804 -0.22 35.74 -8.45
CA SER A 804 0.67 36.07 -7.35
C SER A 804 1.72 34.97 -7.17
N MET A 805 2.99 35.30 -7.35
CA MET A 805 4.13 34.42 -7.06
C MET A 805 4.37 34.19 -5.57
N ASP A 806 3.60 34.84 -4.70
CA ASP A 806 3.64 34.62 -3.26
C ASP A 806 2.73 33.46 -2.82
N ASP A 807 1.82 33.00 -3.69
CA ASP A 807 0.89 31.92 -3.40
C ASP A 807 1.56 30.54 -3.61
N GLU A 808 1.48 29.67 -2.59
CA GLU A 808 2.04 28.31 -2.63
C GLU A 808 1.48 27.48 -3.81
N SER A 809 0.18 27.61 -4.12
CA SER A 809 -0.44 26.86 -5.23
C SER A 809 0.14 27.29 -6.58
N VAL A 810 0.40 28.59 -6.74
CA VAL A 810 1.05 29.15 -7.94
C VAL A 810 2.52 28.73 -8.01
N ALA A 811 3.21 28.71 -6.86
CA ALA A 811 4.58 28.20 -6.77
C ALA A 811 4.68 26.74 -7.22
N ILE A 812 3.75 25.88 -6.79
CA ILE A 812 3.66 24.48 -7.21
C ILE A 812 3.42 24.39 -8.72
N LEU A 813 2.46 25.15 -9.25
CA LEU A 813 2.13 25.16 -10.68
C LEU A 813 3.35 25.53 -11.54
N ILE A 814 4.00 26.66 -11.23
CA ILE A 814 5.16 27.15 -11.99
C ILE A 814 6.32 26.16 -11.83
N THR A 815 6.72 25.83 -10.60
CA THR A 815 7.86 24.94 -10.35
C THR A 815 7.68 23.59 -11.02
N HIS A 816 6.50 22.97 -10.90
CA HIS A 816 6.24 21.68 -11.53
C HIS A 816 6.25 21.77 -13.07
N ALA A 817 5.63 22.80 -13.66
CA ALA A 817 5.62 22.98 -15.11
C ALA A 817 7.02 23.17 -15.70
N LEU A 818 7.90 23.85 -14.96
CA LEU A 818 9.26 24.12 -15.41
C LEU A 818 10.20 22.92 -15.25
N LEU A 819 10.00 22.12 -14.20
CA LEU A 819 10.87 20.98 -13.89
C LEU A 819 10.39 19.65 -14.50
N GLN A 820 9.10 19.52 -14.83
CA GLN A 820 8.60 18.36 -15.57
C GLN A 820 9.23 18.31 -16.96
N TYR A 821 9.69 17.12 -17.38
CA TYR A 821 10.42 16.92 -18.62
C TYR A 821 9.55 17.21 -19.84
N GLY A 822 8.32 16.70 -19.90
CA GLY A 822 7.41 16.97 -21.01
C GLY A 822 7.59 16.03 -22.22
N PRO A 823 6.73 16.18 -23.25
CA PRO A 823 6.71 15.26 -24.40
C PRO A 823 8.05 15.17 -25.12
N MET A 824 8.46 13.95 -25.44
CA MET A 824 9.63 13.64 -26.27
C MET A 824 9.21 13.45 -27.72
N ALA A 825 9.80 14.19 -28.66
CA ALA A 825 9.65 13.79 -30.05
C ALA A 825 10.51 12.58 -30.38
N THR A 826 9.99 11.81 -31.33
CA THR A 826 10.60 10.58 -31.82
C THR A 826 11.84 10.81 -32.67
N ASP A 827 11.97 11.97 -33.33
CA ASP A 827 13.05 12.22 -34.29
C ASP A 827 14.09 13.20 -33.70
N ARG A 828 15.32 12.70 -33.47
CA ARG A 828 16.44 13.48 -32.88
C ARG A 828 16.88 14.65 -33.77
N GLU A 829 16.74 14.52 -35.08
CA GLU A 829 17.27 15.48 -36.08
C GLU A 829 16.41 16.74 -36.23
N ALA A 830 15.19 16.75 -35.67
CA ALA A 830 14.27 17.87 -35.80
C ALA A 830 14.60 19.05 -34.86
N PHE A 831 15.52 18.88 -33.89
CA PHE A 831 15.74 19.87 -32.84
C PHE A 831 17.19 20.34 -32.70
N ILE A 832 17.31 21.59 -32.23
CA ILE A 832 18.58 22.28 -31.95
C ILE A 832 19.38 21.52 -30.87
N CYS A 833 18.68 20.95 -29.89
CA CYS A 833 19.29 20.21 -28.79
C CYS A 833 18.54 18.88 -28.56
N ALA A 834 19.16 17.76 -28.96
CA ALA A 834 18.50 16.45 -29.04
C ALA A 834 18.02 15.88 -27.70
N TRP A 835 18.60 16.29 -26.56
CA TRP A 835 18.16 15.88 -25.23
C TRP A 835 17.09 16.81 -24.62
N CYS A 836 16.85 17.96 -25.24
CA CYS A 836 15.88 18.94 -24.76
C CYS A 836 14.46 18.59 -25.24
N PRO A 837 13.45 18.50 -24.35
CA PRO A 837 12.05 18.27 -24.71
C PRO A 837 11.43 19.41 -25.51
N ASP A 838 10.39 19.11 -26.29
CA ASP A 838 9.54 20.09 -26.98
C ASP A 838 9.04 21.20 -26.05
N ALA A 839 8.73 20.85 -24.80
CA ALA A 839 8.23 21.77 -23.77
C ALA A 839 9.24 22.87 -23.39
N HIS A 840 10.54 22.69 -23.66
CA HIS A 840 11.58 23.62 -23.28
C HIS A 840 12.44 24.14 -24.45
N GLN A 841 12.14 23.76 -25.69
CA GLN A 841 12.86 24.23 -26.89
C GLN A 841 12.92 25.76 -26.99
N GLN A 842 11.89 26.47 -26.51
CA GLN A 842 11.83 27.95 -26.50
C GLN A 842 13.01 28.60 -25.76
N LEU A 843 13.60 27.91 -24.78
CA LEU A 843 14.77 28.41 -24.04
C LEU A 843 16.08 28.37 -24.84
N LEU A 844 16.09 27.72 -26.00
CA LEU A 844 17.22 27.72 -26.93
C LEU A 844 17.19 28.93 -27.87
N GLU A 845 16.17 29.78 -27.79
CA GLU A 845 16.07 31.00 -28.58
C GLU A 845 16.58 32.20 -27.78
N ASP A 846 17.75 32.72 -28.16
CA ASP A 846 18.44 33.80 -27.43
C ASP A 846 17.57 35.04 -27.22
N HIS A 847 16.76 35.43 -28.22
CA HIS A 847 15.84 36.58 -28.12
C HIS A 847 14.78 36.38 -27.04
N PHE A 848 14.20 35.19 -26.94
CA PHE A 848 13.22 34.88 -25.90
C PHE A 848 13.86 34.91 -24.51
N VAL A 849 15.06 34.35 -24.38
CA VAL A 849 15.82 34.36 -23.13
C VAL A 849 16.16 35.79 -22.70
N ASP A 850 16.55 36.67 -23.61
CA ASP A 850 16.81 38.08 -23.32
C ASP A 850 15.59 38.81 -22.75
N GLU A 851 14.40 38.58 -23.34
CA GLU A 851 13.16 39.16 -22.84
C GLU A 851 12.83 38.63 -21.45
N LEU A 852 12.96 37.31 -21.24
CA LEU A 852 12.71 36.68 -19.95
C LEU A 852 13.67 37.20 -18.86
N ILE A 853 14.96 37.34 -19.16
CA ILE A 853 15.97 37.94 -18.27
C ILE A 853 15.54 39.35 -17.85
N THR A 854 15.06 40.16 -18.80
CA THR A 854 14.65 41.54 -18.55
C THR A 854 13.45 41.61 -17.59
N ARG A 855 12.45 40.74 -17.76
CA ARG A 855 11.28 40.68 -16.86
C ARG A 855 11.64 40.15 -15.48
N LEU A 856 12.47 39.11 -15.39
CA LEU A 856 12.94 38.57 -14.11
C LEU A 856 13.79 39.59 -13.35
N ASP A 857 14.65 40.35 -14.03
CA ASP A 857 15.46 41.38 -13.38
C ASP A 857 14.60 42.49 -12.77
N ARG A 858 13.57 42.94 -13.50
CA ARG A 858 12.60 43.94 -13.01
C ARG A 858 11.91 43.45 -11.73
N HIS A 859 11.37 42.24 -11.76
CA HIS A 859 10.71 41.61 -10.61
C HIS A 859 11.63 41.48 -9.39
N LEU A 860 12.91 41.15 -9.60
CA LEU A 860 13.90 41.13 -8.52
C LEU A 860 14.19 42.50 -7.94
N GLN A 861 14.16 43.57 -8.75
CA GLN A 861 14.32 44.95 -8.27
C GLN A 861 13.12 45.37 -7.41
N ASP A 862 11.91 45.07 -7.88
CA ASP A 862 10.67 45.44 -7.20
C ASP A 862 10.53 44.73 -5.84
N CYS A 863 10.95 43.47 -5.75
CA CYS A 863 10.88 42.72 -4.50
C CYS A 863 12.04 42.99 -3.55
N GLU A 864 13.16 43.62 -3.97
CA GLU A 864 14.41 43.73 -3.20
C GLU A 864 14.22 44.23 -1.75
N CYS A 865 13.29 45.17 -1.53
CA CYS A 865 12.99 45.75 -0.22
C CYS A 865 11.86 45.03 0.54
N ASN A 866 11.14 44.11 -0.10
CA ASN A 866 10.00 43.40 0.47
C ASN A 866 10.35 41.95 0.82
N TRP A 867 11.03 41.77 1.95
CA TRP A 867 11.41 40.45 2.47
C TRP A 867 10.21 39.58 2.91
N GLN A 868 8.98 40.11 2.91
CA GLN A 868 7.78 39.35 3.29
C GLN A 868 7.31 38.37 2.22
N ASN A 869 7.81 38.50 0.98
CA ASN A 869 7.45 37.66 -0.16
C ASN A 869 8.57 36.65 -0.47
N GLU A 870 8.94 35.80 0.49
CA GLU A 870 10.01 34.81 0.33
C GLU A 870 9.80 33.84 -0.84
N MET A 871 8.55 33.48 -1.13
CA MET A 871 8.21 32.54 -2.19
C MET A 871 8.52 33.09 -3.59
N MET A 872 8.38 34.41 -3.77
CA MET A 872 8.73 35.08 -5.02
C MET A 872 10.21 34.90 -5.36
N LEU A 873 11.11 35.05 -4.39
CA LEU A 873 12.55 34.84 -4.58
C LEU A 873 12.85 33.38 -4.93
N VAL A 874 12.16 32.42 -4.31
CA VAL A 874 12.31 30.98 -4.61
C VAL A 874 11.89 30.70 -6.06
N ILE A 875 10.69 31.14 -6.47
CA ILE A 875 10.16 30.90 -7.82
C ILE A 875 11.07 31.53 -8.87
N ILE A 876 11.47 32.79 -8.69
CA ILE A 876 12.39 33.46 -9.62
C ILE A 876 13.72 32.70 -9.69
N THR A 877 14.25 32.25 -8.55
CA THR A 877 15.49 31.46 -8.56
C THR A 877 15.31 30.15 -9.32
N VAL A 878 14.20 29.42 -9.14
CA VAL A 878 13.90 28.20 -9.90
C VAL A 878 13.81 28.49 -11.40
N ILE A 879 13.14 29.58 -11.80
CA ILE A 879 13.04 30.00 -13.20
C ILE A 879 14.45 30.27 -13.76
N VAL A 880 15.22 31.12 -13.09
CA VAL A 880 16.58 31.50 -13.53
C VAL A 880 17.47 30.27 -13.63
N MET A 881 17.45 29.37 -12.63
CA MET A 881 18.25 28.15 -12.65
C MET A 881 17.82 27.21 -13.78
N ARG A 882 16.51 27.06 -14.04
CA ARG A 882 16.02 26.23 -15.15
C ARG A 882 16.43 26.79 -16.51
N VAL A 883 16.34 28.10 -16.70
CA VAL A 883 16.82 28.77 -17.92
C VAL A 883 18.32 28.55 -18.05
N PHE A 884 19.09 28.72 -16.97
CA PHE A 884 20.53 28.48 -16.95
C PHE A 884 20.89 27.04 -17.36
N THR A 885 20.11 26.04 -16.94
CA THR A 885 20.32 24.61 -17.28
C THR A 885 20.20 24.32 -18.78
N ILE A 886 19.31 25.04 -19.49
CA ILE A 886 18.89 24.68 -20.86
C ILE A 886 19.42 25.66 -21.91
N CYS A 887 19.53 26.95 -21.59
CA CYS A 887 19.86 28.00 -22.55
C CYS A 887 21.20 27.78 -23.27
N ASN A 888 21.35 28.45 -24.42
CA ASN A 888 22.61 28.49 -25.14
C ASN A 888 23.72 29.13 -24.30
N SER A 889 24.97 28.70 -24.57
CA SER A 889 26.16 29.21 -23.88
C SER A 889 26.36 30.73 -24.02
N THR A 890 25.80 31.35 -25.06
CA THR A 890 25.85 32.80 -25.34
C THR A 890 25.25 33.66 -24.22
N ARG A 891 24.22 33.17 -23.51
CA ARG A 891 23.48 33.91 -22.47
C ARG A 891 23.86 33.56 -21.04
N LYS A 892 24.79 32.62 -20.85
CA LYS A 892 25.24 32.16 -19.51
C LYS A 892 25.81 33.29 -18.65
N SER A 893 26.47 34.29 -19.24
CA SER A 893 27.03 35.43 -18.49
C SER A 893 25.94 36.31 -17.87
N GLN A 894 24.90 36.67 -18.65
CA GLN A 894 23.77 37.46 -18.18
C GLN A 894 22.96 36.70 -17.12
N LEU A 895 22.74 35.40 -17.32
CA LEU A 895 22.06 34.57 -16.32
C LEU A 895 22.90 34.38 -15.05
N THR A 896 24.23 34.27 -15.17
CA THR A 896 25.12 34.25 -13.99
C THR A 896 24.94 35.50 -13.14
N ASN A 897 24.82 36.67 -13.77
CA ASN A 897 24.57 37.92 -13.04
C ASN A 897 23.21 37.90 -12.32
N LEU A 898 22.15 37.37 -12.95
CA LEU A 898 20.86 37.18 -12.30
C LEU A 898 20.92 36.19 -11.13
N VAL A 899 21.61 35.06 -11.29
CA VAL A 899 21.82 34.07 -10.23
C VAL A 899 22.52 34.71 -9.02
N LEU A 900 23.56 35.51 -9.27
CA LEU A 900 24.26 36.26 -8.22
C LEU A 900 23.35 37.30 -7.56
N LYS A 901 22.49 37.97 -8.34
CA LYS A 901 21.52 38.93 -7.81
C LYS A 901 20.51 38.25 -6.88
N CYS A 902 19.92 37.11 -7.26
CA CYS A 902 19.05 36.33 -6.39
C CYS A 902 19.74 35.99 -5.06
N ARG A 903 21.00 35.53 -5.12
CA ARG A 903 21.80 35.21 -3.92
C ARG A 903 22.02 36.43 -3.03
N ASN A 904 22.42 37.57 -3.61
CA ASN A 904 22.66 38.80 -2.86
C ASN A 904 21.38 39.30 -2.17
N ILE A 905 20.23 39.21 -2.83
CA ILE A 905 18.93 39.58 -2.25
C ILE A 905 18.59 38.64 -1.09
N GLY A 906 18.75 37.33 -1.28
CA GLY A 906 18.49 36.36 -0.22
C GLY A 906 19.40 36.54 1.00
N GLU A 907 20.70 36.77 0.80
CA GLU A 907 21.65 37.09 1.88
C GLU A 907 21.25 38.37 2.62
N LYS A 908 20.85 39.42 1.88
CA LYS A 908 20.35 40.68 2.46
C LYS A 908 19.12 40.43 3.32
N TRP A 909 18.14 39.65 2.85
CA TRP A 909 16.92 39.35 3.60
C TRP A 909 17.20 38.50 4.84
N ILE A 910 18.05 37.46 4.74
CA ILE A 910 18.47 36.64 5.88
C ILE A 910 19.07 37.53 6.98
N ARG A 911 19.92 38.49 6.62
CA ARG A 911 20.50 39.44 7.58
C ARG A 911 19.43 40.31 8.23
N LEU A 912 18.53 40.91 7.45
CA LEU A 912 17.46 41.79 7.97
C LEU A 912 16.50 41.04 8.92
N ILE A 913 16.10 39.82 8.57
CA ILE A 913 15.22 39.00 9.42
C ILE A 913 15.98 38.57 10.69
N SER A 914 17.27 38.22 10.58
CA SER A 914 18.10 37.87 11.74
C SER A 914 18.27 39.02 12.72
N GLU A 915 18.50 40.24 12.23
CA GLU A 915 18.56 41.46 13.05
C GLU A 915 17.20 41.73 13.73
N SER A 916 16.10 41.50 13.01
CA SER A 916 14.74 41.64 13.56
C SER A 916 14.45 40.64 14.69
N ILE A 917 14.93 39.40 14.56
CA ILE A 917 14.86 38.39 15.62
C ILE A 917 15.67 38.82 16.85
N GLN A 918 16.87 39.39 16.66
CA GLN A 918 17.74 39.81 17.77
C GLN A 918 17.21 41.04 18.53
N ASN A 919 16.55 41.97 17.83
CA ASN A 919 16.06 43.23 18.41
C ASN A 919 14.67 43.14 19.05
N SER A 920 13.96 42.01 18.90
CA SER A 920 12.59 41.85 19.38
C SER A 920 12.54 41.35 20.83
N SER A 921 12.66 42.24 21.82
CA SER A 921 12.62 41.89 23.26
C SER A 921 11.23 41.48 23.79
N SER A 922 10.17 41.52 22.96
CA SER A 922 8.77 41.38 23.39
C SER A 922 7.85 40.58 22.45
N SER A 923 8.39 39.88 21.44
CA SER A 923 7.56 39.11 20.49
C SER A 923 7.18 37.72 21.02
N THR A 924 5.94 37.30 20.76
CA THR A 924 5.44 35.94 20.99
C THR A 924 6.31 34.89 20.28
N THR A 925 6.48 33.71 20.88
CA THR A 925 7.27 32.58 20.33
C THR A 925 6.89 32.24 18.88
N ASP A 926 5.61 32.36 18.53
CA ASP A 926 5.10 32.00 17.21
C ASP A 926 5.62 32.92 16.09
N LYS A 927 5.86 34.22 16.37
CA LYS A 927 6.45 35.16 15.40
C LYS A 927 7.94 34.90 15.15
N MET A 928 8.64 34.41 16.18
CA MET A 928 10.05 34.03 16.05
C MET A 928 10.21 32.76 15.21
N ASP A 929 9.26 31.83 15.32
CA ASP A 929 9.27 30.61 14.51
C ASP A 929 8.92 30.92 13.04
N ASP A 930 7.95 31.80 12.76
CA ASP A 930 7.67 32.28 11.39
C ASP A 930 8.90 32.93 10.72
N TYR A 931 9.60 33.82 11.42
CA TYR A 931 10.83 34.41 10.89
C TYR A 931 11.96 33.39 10.63
N ARG A 932 12.04 32.31 11.43
CA ARG A 932 13.00 31.23 11.18
C ARG A 932 12.62 30.42 9.94
N ASP A 933 11.33 30.14 9.76
CA ASP A 933 10.84 29.44 8.57
C ASP A 933 11.10 30.27 7.30
N LYS A 934 10.89 31.58 7.34
CA LYS A 934 11.26 32.50 6.25
C LYS A 934 12.74 32.47 5.92
N ILE A 935 13.62 32.53 6.94
CA ILE A 935 15.08 32.41 6.75
C ILE A 935 15.41 31.07 6.07
N ALA A 936 14.75 29.97 6.45
CA ALA A 936 14.98 28.67 5.85
C ALA A 936 14.57 28.64 4.37
N ILE A 937 13.40 29.19 4.03
CA ILE A 937 12.90 29.28 2.64
C ILE A 937 13.84 30.12 1.76
N ILE A 938 14.27 31.29 2.26
CA ILE A 938 15.23 32.16 1.56
C ILE A 938 16.59 31.46 1.42
N GLY A 939 17.01 30.74 2.46
CA GLY A 939 18.21 29.91 2.43
C GLY A 939 18.17 28.86 1.34
N VAL A 940 17.02 28.21 1.12
CA VAL A 940 16.82 27.26 0.01
C VAL A 940 17.00 27.96 -1.34
N ALA A 941 16.41 29.14 -1.55
CA ALA A 941 16.64 29.92 -2.77
C ALA A 941 18.13 30.18 -2.99
N CYS A 942 18.85 30.65 -1.97
CA CYS A 942 20.30 30.86 -2.04
C CYS A 942 21.06 29.57 -2.37
N ILE A 943 20.70 28.43 -1.78
CA ILE A 943 21.37 27.14 -2.06
C ILE A 943 21.17 26.70 -3.51
N LEU A 944 19.95 26.88 -4.05
CA LEU A 944 19.65 26.52 -5.45
C LEU A 944 20.56 27.23 -6.45
N THR A 945 21.03 28.45 -6.14
CA THR A 945 21.96 29.21 -6.99
C THR A 945 23.32 28.56 -7.19
N PHE A 946 23.67 27.52 -6.43
CA PHE A 946 24.93 26.79 -6.57
C PHE A 946 24.82 25.57 -7.50
N SER A 947 23.61 25.21 -7.96
CA SER A 947 23.39 24.11 -8.90
C SER A 947 23.74 24.51 -10.34
N ILE A 948 25.00 24.90 -10.56
CA ILE A 948 25.53 25.37 -11.85
C ILE A 948 26.23 24.21 -12.56
N TYR A 949 25.93 24.04 -13.85
CA TYR A 949 26.63 23.10 -14.73
C TYR A 949 27.61 23.84 -15.65
N THR A 950 28.82 23.30 -15.79
CA THR A 950 29.82 23.75 -16.77
C THR A 950 29.77 22.85 -17.99
N ASP A 951 29.62 23.41 -19.19
CA ASP A 951 29.88 22.65 -20.42
C ASP A 951 31.35 22.23 -20.37
N CYS A 952 31.62 20.93 -20.25
CA CYS A 952 32.95 20.38 -20.49
C CYS A 952 33.25 20.39 -21.99
#